data_AF-A0AAN7AW49-F1
#
_entry.id   AF-A0AAN7AW49-F1
#
_cell.length_a   1.000
_cell.length_b   1.000
_cell.length_c   1.000
_cell.angle_alpha   90.00
_cell.angle_beta   90.00
_cell.angle_gamma   90.00
#
_symmetry.space_group_name_H-M   'P 1'
#
loop_
_entity.id
_entity.type
_entity.pdbx_description
1 polymer ?
#
loop_
_entity_poly.entity_id
_entity_poly.type
_entity_poly.pdbx_seq_one_letter_code
_entity_poly.pdbx_strand_id
1 'polypeptide(L)'
;MDGVSIIKEHQKSIIDIIRNTTRGDWKVLVLDENTEKIINATVNEDDILNHNIANIERIEERREPNPTMDAIYVISPQPHIVDCLMADFERRRYRSAFLIWTGVLPDTLARRVDAARRQIAAPPQNLFVDFYPRESHLIAFQDPSSFQVLYNPMCNDLVARHLTTLAQKVAAVCHTLGEAPKIRYYSPQTATHEAGVLSFHLARFLQTEIDRLQKLDPNFPPQTTRPQSILLITDRSMDLMAPLLHEFSYQSFIHDVLPLKEQPNGKITYKMVVNEGLPNAEETDSEITERDKLWVENRHKHMADTIERLMKEFKSFIAKNPNFAGKNENETSLNDIRDMLAGLPQFQEMKAAYSLHLTMSQEAMNIFQKFKLSEVASVEQTLATGLDEDLKKPKNVLDQVVRLLDDPAVAPTDRLRLIALYALYRDGMIDQDLLRLLWHASLQRARDSTDKVAIENLELLGARPLKTQLKEVPPRQSHQPLFPPNTKTAVESEEYALSRFEPAVKHMLEDLCSGTLDQTCFPYVIPPQAGGPSDDAFQTQGSLRSAAPRWASANRRQVENRQRIIVFMAGGATYSEARACYEVSEKQNRDVYLVTSHMLTPAKFIDDLRLLKSDRRRLQLPMDEPPKKAPAHLFERPAPPPQQVRPPQPGGGGAGGGAPGMGMGGQMPPGGPRPPTKALGAMTLSSGPGPGGPSGGGGGHERTSSSATGASVGDDKEKKKKKRNIFGMKKDK
;
A
#
# COMPACT_ATOMS: atom_id res chain seq x y z
N MET A 1 19.91 6.34 -1.29
CA MET A 1 19.07 6.80 -0.17
C MET A 1 18.98 5.64 0.81
N ASP A 2 20.01 5.46 1.64
CA ASP A 2 20.14 4.25 2.48
C ASP A 2 19.63 4.50 3.91
N GLY A 3 18.45 5.11 4.01
CA GLY A 3 17.70 5.22 5.26
C GLY A 3 17.05 3.89 5.64
N VAL A 4 16.49 3.81 6.85
CA VAL A 4 15.78 2.60 7.30
C VAL A 4 14.42 2.49 6.61
N SER A 5 14.19 1.36 5.94
CA SER A 5 12.96 1.05 5.22
C SER A 5 12.12 0.05 6.00
N ILE A 6 10.84 0.35 6.25
CA ILE A 6 9.94 -0.58 6.97
C ILE A 6 9.78 -1.90 6.23
N ILE A 7 9.81 -1.91 4.89
CA ILE A 7 9.81 -3.13 4.07
C ILE A 7 11.00 -4.02 4.44
N LYS A 8 12.19 -3.44 4.58
CA LYS A 8 13.42 -4.18 4.92
C LYS A 8 13.41 -4.71 6.35
N GLU A 9 12.94 -3.92 7.32
CA GLU A 9 12.84 -4.40 8.71
C GLU A 9 11.74 -5.47 8.85
N HIS A 10 10.61 -5.34 8.17
CA HIS A 10 9.54 -6.35 8.13
C HIS A 10 10.01 -7.68 7.50
N GLN A 11 10.62 -7.61 6.31
CA GLN A 11 11.26 -8.76 5.65
C GLN A 11 12.29 -9.42 6.57
N LYS A 12 13.15 -8.61 7.20
CA LYS A 12 14.19 -9.09 8.12
C LYS A 12 13.59 -9.79 9.34
N SER A 13 12.55 -9.25 9.98
CA SER A 13 11.88 -9.91 11.11
C SER A 13 11.33 -11.28 10.74
N ILE A 14 10.69 -11.40 9.57
CA ILE A 14 10.16 -12.68 9.05
C ILE A 14 11.30 -13.67 8.77
N ILE A 15 12.34 -13.25 8.06
CA ILE A 15 13.46 -14.12 7.69
C ILE A 15 14.30 -14.53 8.91
N ASP A 16 14.57 -13.60 9.83
CA ASP A 16 15.35 -13.86 11.04
C ASP A 16 14.63 -14.86 11.96
N ILE A 17 13.30 -14.74 12.17
CA ILE A 17 12.58 -15.69 13.02
C ILE A 17 12.51 -17.10 12.39
N ILE A 18 12.34 -17.20 11.07
CA ILE A 18 12.36 -18.48 10.35
C ILE A 18 13.73 -19.14 10.49
N ARG A 19 14.81 -18.42 10.14
CA ARG A 19 16.19 -18.91 10.23
C ARG A 19 16.59 -19.32 11.66
N ASN A 20 16.20 -18.53 12.67
CA ASN A 20 16.48 -18.84 14.07
C ASN A 20 15.68 -20.06 14.59
N THR A 21 14.56 -20.39 13.93
CA THR A 21 13.70 -21.53 14.27
C THR A 21 14.11 -22.81 13.51
N THR A 22 14.58 -22.72 12.26
CA THR A 22 15.10 -23.89 11.52
C THR A 22 16.40 -24.41 12.13
N ARG A 23 17.30 -23.52 12.59
CA ARG A 23 18.60 -23.88 13.21
C ARG A 23 19.49 -24.76 12.32
N GLY A 24 19.29 -24.71 11.00
CA GLY A 24 19.99 -25.53 10.00
C GLY A 24 19.32 -26.87 9.68
N ASP A 25 18.29 -27.27 10.42
CA ASP A 25 17.46 -28.43 10.07
C ASP A 25 16.43 -28.07 8.99
N TRP A 26 16.14 -29.01 8.10
CA TRP A 26 14.99 -28.91 7.20
C TRP A 26 13.65 -29.03 7.94
N LYS A 27 12.76 -28.06 7.73
CA LYS A 27 11.41 -28.02 8.32
C LYS A 27 10.38 -27.63 7.25
N VAL A 28 9.10 -27.98 7.47
CA VAL A 28 7.98 -27.48 6.65
C VAL A 28 7.53 -26.13 7.21
N LEU A 29 7.24 -25.14 6.36
CA LEU A 29 6.59 -23.90 6.78
C LEU A 29 5.08 -24.04 6.54
N VAL A 30 4.27 -23.78 7.57
CA VAL A 30 2.82 -23.83 7.51
C VAL A 30 2.26 -22.44 7.82
N LEU A 31 1.48 -21.89 6.89
CA LEU A 31 0.89 -20.55 6.94
C LEU A 31 -0.64 -20.63 6.94
N ASP A 32 -1.33 -19.57 7.32
CA ASP A 32 -2.75 -19.34 6.98
C ASP A 32 -2.90 -18.28 5.88
N GLU A 33 -4.08 -18.22 5.26
CA GLU A 33 -4.44 -17.31 4.16
C GLU A 33 -4.04 -15.84 4.41
N ASN A 34 -4.18 -15.35 5.65
CA ASN A 34 -3.84 -13.95 5.97
C ASN A 34 -2.33 -13.77 6.13
N THR A 35 -1.67 -14.71 6.82
CA THR A 35 -0.23 -14.65 7.05
C THR A 35 0.58 -14.81 5.75
N GLU A 36 0.10 -15.66 4.83
CA GLU A 36 0.67 -15.79 3.48
C GLU A 36 0.64 -14.46 2.72
N LYS A 37 -0.47 -13.72 2.75
CA LYS A 37 -0.58 -12.38 2.11
C LYS A 37 0.39 -11.37 2.73
N ILE A 38 0.52 -11.36 4.06
CA ILE A 38 1.47 -10.49 4.79
C ILE A 38 2.92 -10.78 4.41
N ILE A 39 3.30 -12.06 4.36
CA ILE A 39 4.67 -12.48 4.00
C ILE A 39 4.95 -12.11 2.53
N ASN A 40 4.06 -12.47 1.61
CA ASN A 40 4.21 -12.22 0.17
C ASN A 40 4.16 -10.73 -0.22
N ALA A 41 3.77 -9.83 0.69
CA ALA A 41 3.86 -8.39 0.49
C ALA A 41 5.31 -7.85 0.57
N THR A 42 6.24 -8.58 1.20
CA THR A 42 7.64 -8.11 1.40
C THR A 42 8.73 -9.14 1.14
N VAL A 43 8.42 -10.43 1.15
CA VAL A 43 9.38 -11.54 1.02
C VAL A 43 9.05 -12.35 -0.24
N ASN A 44 10.07 -12.79 -0.99
CA ASN A 44 9.85 -13.77 -2.07
C ASN A 44 9.81 -15.19 -1.51
N GLU A 45 9.13 -16.10 -2.19
CA GLU A 45 9.12 -17.52 -1.86
C GLU A 45 10.54 -18.13 -1.86
N ASP A 46 11.35 -17.80 -2.87
CA ASP A 46 12.75 -18.23 -2.99
C ASP A 46 13.60 -17.84 -1.76
N ASP A 47 13.39 -16.62 -1.22
CA ASP A 47 14.13 -16.15 -0.04
C ASP A 47 13.81 -17.01 1.19
N ILE A 48 12.57 -17.49 1.31
CA ILE A 48 12.11 -18.36 2.41
C ILE A 48 12.67 -19.78 2.26
N LEU A 49 12.58 -20.36 1.05
CA LEU A 49 13.07 -21.71 0.74
C LEU A 49 14.58 -21.83 1.01
N ASN A 50 15.35 -20.77 0.73
CA ASN A 50 16.79 -20.69 1.00
C ASN A 50 17.19 -20.78 2.50
N HIS A 51 16.23 -20.76 3.44
CA HIS A 51 16.48 -20.84 4.89
C HIS A 51 16.11 -22.18 5.53
N ASN A 52 16.37 -23.28 4.80
CA ASN A 52 16.08 -24.67 5.21
C ASN A 52 14.57 -24.98 5.32
N ILE A 53 13.75 -24.34 4.49
CA ILE A 53 12.33 -24.67 4.36
C ILE A 53 12.14 -25.64 3.20
N ALA A 54 11.62 -26.83 3.49
CA ALA A 54 11.47 -27.91 2.51
C ALA A 54 10.23 -27.76 1.62
N ASN A 55 9.17 -27.16 2.16
CA ASN A 55 7.92 -26.83 1.47
C ASN A 55 7.19 -25.73 2.25
N ILE A 56 6.35 -24.97 1.56
CA ILE A 56 5.43 -23.99 2.15
C ILE A 56 4.00 -24.50 1.93
N GLU A 57 3.22 -24.61 2.99
CA GLU A 57 1.89 -25.23 2.96
C GLU A 57 0.85 -24.37 3.69
N ARG A 58 -0.41 -24.43 3.24
CA ARG A 58 -1.52 -23.67 3.83
C ARG A 58 -2.31 -24.53 4.82
N ILE A 59 -2.51 -24.04 6.04
CA ILE A 59 -3.09 -24.82 7.15
C ILE A 59 -4.53 -25.26 6.88
N GLU A 60 -5.26 -24.48 6.09
CA GLU A 60 -6.64 -24.72 5.66
C GLU A 60 -6.76 -25.75 4.54
N GLU A 61 -5.66 -26.19 3.92
CA GLU A 61 -5.67 -27.07 2.75
C GLU A 61 -5.40 -28.55 3.08
N ARG A 62 -5.80 -29.44 2.16
CA ARG A 62 -5.55 -30.89 2.24
C ARG A 62 -4.07 -31.19 2.03
N ARG A 63 -3.31 -31.15 3.12
CA ARG A 63 -1.90 -31.54 3.18
C ARG A 63 -1.74 -33.04 3.45
N GLU A 64 -0.60 -33.61 3.06
CA GLU A 64 -0.21 -34.99 3.41
C GLU A 64 0.43 -35.08 4.80
N PRO A 65 0.39 -36.23 5.50
CA PRO A 65 1.11 -36.42 6.77
C PRO A 65 2.61 -36.61 6.55
N ASN A 66 3.45 -35.83 7.25
CA ASN A 66 4.91 -35.96 7.26
C ASN A 66 5.43 -36.07 8.71
N PRO A 67 5.16 -37.20 9.42
CA PRO A 67 5.49 -37.38 10.83
C PRO A 67 6.99 -37.50 11.11
N THR A 68 7.85 -37.48 10.09
CA THR A 68 9.32 -37.54 10.22
C THR A 68 9.98 -36.16 10.24
N MET A 69 9.30 -35.10 9.75
CA MET A 69 9.82 -33.73 9.69
C MET A 69 9.13 -32.82 10.73
N ASP A 70 9.81 -31.78 11.20
CA ASP A 70 9.19 -30.74 12.03
C ASP A 70 8.49 -29.70 11.16
N ALA A 71 7.48 -29.02 11.71
CA ALA A 71 6.83 -27.88 11.07
C ALA A 71 6.99 -26.59 11.87
N ILE A 72 7.21 -25.48 11.18
CA ILE A 72 7.11 -24.13 11.68
C ILE A 72 5.73 -23.60 11.26
N TYR A 73 4.87 -23.28 12.22
CA TYR A 73 3.59 -22.63 11.96
C TYR A 73 3.77 -21.13 12.19
N VAL A 74 3.68 -20.33 11.13
CA VAL A 74 3.57 -18.86 11.23
C VAL A 74 2.13 -18.51 10.89
N ILE A 75 1.33 -18.24 11.92
CA ILE A 75 -0.13 -18.26 11.81
C ILE A 75 -0.82 -17.11 12.55
N SER A 76 -1.99 -16.70 12.06
CA SER A 76 -2.78 -15.64 12.64
C SER A 76 -3.54 -16.11 13.90
N PRO A 77 -3.67 -15.25 14.94
CA PRO A 77 -4.27 -15.62 16.24
C PRO A 77 -5.81 -15.71 16.21
N GLN A 78 -6.37 -16.38 15.19
CA GLN A 78 -7.80 -16.46 14.94
C GLN A 78 -8.41 -17.80 15.39
N PRO A 79 -9.68 -17.84 15.86
CA PRO A 79 -10.29 -19.05 16.40
C PRO A 79 -10.27 -20.25 15.45
N HIS A 80 -10.57 -20.04 14.17
CA HIS A 80 -10.62 -21.13 13.18
C HIS A 80 -9.24 -21.62 12.76
N ILE A 81 -8.21 -20.78 12.81
CA ILE A 81 -6.82 -21.19 12.57
C ILE A 81 -6.31 -22.04 13.74
N VAL A 82 -6.72 -21.71 14.97
CA VAL A 82 -6.52 -22.60 16.13
C VAL A 82 -7.26 -23.92 15.96
N ASP A 83 -8.48 -23.93 15.43
CA ASP A 83 -9.20 -25.18 15.14
C ASP A 83 -8.46 -26.05 14.11
N CYS A 84 -7.90 -25.45 13.04
CA CYS A 84 -7.06 -26.14 12.07
C CYS A 84 -5.77 -26.72 12.71
N LEU A 85 -5.11 -25.94 13.57
CA LEU A 85 -3.90 -26.36 14.29
C LEU A 85 -4.17 -27.56 15.22
N MET A 86 -5.30 -27.53 15.95
CA MET A 86 -5.67 -28.64 16.82
C MET A 86 -5.99 -29.92 16.03
N ALA A 87 -6.59 -29.81 14.84
CA ALA A 87 -6.81 -30.96 13.95
C ALA A 87 -5.49 -31.60 13.46
N ASP A 88 -4.45 -30.79 13.16
CA ASP A 88 -3.12 -31.29 12.82
C ASP A 88 -2.44 -32.01 13.99
N PHE A 89 -2.62 -31.51 15.22
CA PHE A 89 -2.13 -32.13 16.44
C PHE A 89 -2.87 -33.44 16.79
N GLU A 90 -4.17 -33.53 16.55
CA GLU A 90 -4.91 -34.79 16.71
C GLU A 90 -4.44 -35.85 15.71
N ARG A 91 -4.17 -35.44 14.46
CA ARG A 91 -3.67 -36.30 13.39
C ARG A 91 -2.16 -36.60 13.48
N ARG A 92 -1.41 -35.93 14.38
CA ARG A 92 0.07 -35.96 14.48
C ARG A 92 0.74 -35.76 13.12
N ARG A 93 0.32 -34.73 12.39
CA ARG A 93 0.74 -34.49 10.99
C ARG A 93 2.26 -34.40 10.83
N TYR A 94 2.94 -33.79 11.80
CA TYR A 94 4.39 -33.57 11.81
C TYR A 94 5.01 -34.13 13.10
N ARG A 95 6.34 -34.30 13.09
CA ARG A 95 7.12 -34.81 14.23
C ARG A 95 7.00 -33.93 15.47
N SER A 96 7.06 -32.62 15.28
CA SER A 96 6.91 -31.58 16.31
C SER A 96 6.61 -30.24 15.64
N ALA A 97 6.03 -29.31 16.40
CA ALA A 97 5.63 -27.99 15.92
C ALA A 97 6.36 -26.85 16.64
N PHE A 98 6.80 -25.86 15.87
CA PHE A 98 7.25 -24.56 16.36
C PHE A 98 6.13 -23.55 16.05
N LEU A 99 5.60 -22.87 17.07
CA LEU A 99 4.48 -21.93 16.89
C LEU A 99 4.97 -20.49 16.93
N ILE A 100 4.60 -19.72 15.91
CA ILE A 100 4.87 -18.30 15.75
C ILE A 100 3.54 -17.62 15.41
N TRP A 101 3.07 -16.71 16.24
CA TRP A 101 1.83 -15.96 15.99
C TRP A 101 2.13 -14.60 15.36
N THR A 102 1.35 -14.17 14.35
CA THR A 102 1.53 -12.84 13.73
C THR A 102 1.21 -11.68 14.68
N GLY A 103 0.39 -11.93 15.70
CA GLY A 103 0.07 -11.05 16.82
C GLY A 103 -0.25 -11.87 18.06
N VAL A 104 -0.65 -11.23 19.17
CA VAL A 104 -0.84 -11.97 20.43
C VAL A 104 -2.11 -12.83 20.42
N LEU A 105 -1.94 -14.11 20.76
CA LEU A 105 -3.02 -15.07 20.94
C LEU A 105 -3.84 -14.76 22.21
N PRO A 106 -5.17 -14.59 22.12
CA PRO A 106 -6.04 -14.40 23.29
C PRO A 106 -6.00 -15.58 24.28
N ASP A 107 -6.08 -15.32 25.59
CA ASP A 107 -6.01 -16.31 26.69
C ASP A 107 -7.03 -17.46 26.58
N THR A 108 -8.17 -17.23 25.93
CA THR A 108 -9.18 -18.26 25.65
C THR A 108 -8.71 -19.27 24.60
N LEU A 109 -7.91 -18.82 23.63
CA LEU A 109 -7.30 -19.67 22.60
C LEU A 109 -5.98 -20.28 23.09
N ALA A 110 -5.16 -19.52 23.84
CA ALA A 110 -3.90 -20.01 24.41
C ALA A 110 -4.12 -21.29 25.25
N ARG A 111 -5.12 -21.28 26.15
CA ARG A 111 -5.49 -22.46 26.96
C ARG A 111 -5.92 -23.68 26.14
N ARG A 112 -6.40 -23.50 24.90
CA ARG A 112 -6.71 -24.62 23.99
C ARG A 112 -5.43 -25.22 23.40
N VAL A 113 -4.50 -24.36 22.96
CA VAL A 113 -3.20 -24.76 22.39
C VAL A 113 -2.33 -25.47 23.44
N ASP A 114 -2.36 -25.02 24.69
CA ASP A 114 -1.61 -25.66 25.79
C ASP A 114 -2.03 -27.12 26.05
N ALA A 115 -3.25 -27.54 25.70
CA ALA A 115 -3.67 -28.94 25.79
C ALA A 115 -2.82 -29.86 24.88
N ALA A 116 -2.23 -29.31 23.81
CA ALA A 116 -1.35 -30.01 22.88
C ALA A 116 0.15 -29.82 23.17
N ARG A 117 0.54 -29.21 24.32
CA ARG A 117 1.91 -28.77 24.62
C ARG A 117 3.02 -29.81 24.37
N ARG A 118 2.73 -31.11 24.52
CA ARG A 118 3.69 -32.21 24.24
C ARG A 118 4.13 -32.32 22.76
N GLN A 119 3.41 -31.69 21.83
CA GLN A 119 3.75 -31.66 20.40
C GLN A 119 4.47 -30.36 20.00
N ILE A 120 4.58 -29.40 20.93
CA ILE A 120 5.16 -28.08 20.67
C ILE A 120 6.61 -28.08 21.16
N ALA A 121 7.56 -27.94 20.24
CA ALA A 121 8.99 -28.11 20.47
C ALA A 121 9.64 -27.01 21.32
N ALA A 122 9.08 -25.80 21.29
CA ALA A 122 9.60 -24.61 21.97
C ALA A 122 8.43 -23.73 22.48
N PRO A 123 8.65 -22.82 23.45
CA PRO A 123 7.64 -21.82 23.80
C PRO A 123 7.14 -21.07 22.56
N PRO A 124 5.81 -20.87 22.39
CA PRO A 124 5.28 -20.09 21.28
C PRO A 124 5.85 -18.67 21.25
N GLN A 125 6.17 -18.18 20.06
CA GLN A 125 6.72 -16.84 19.82
C GLN A 125 5.65 -15.93 19.20
N ASN A 126 5.85 -14.61 19.28
CA ASN A 126 5.04 -13.61 18.58
C ASN A 126 5.95 -12.84 17.61
N LEU A 127 5.49 -12.61 16.38
CA LEU A 127 6.25 -11.95 15.32
C LEU A 127 5.86 -10.47 15.12
N PHE A 128 4.64 -10.09 15.50
CA PHE A 128 4.15 -8.70 15.44
C PHE A 128 4.25 -8.05 14.04
N VAL A 129 3.66 -8.70 13.04
CA VAL A 129 3.71 -8.32 11.62
C VAL A 129 2.33 -8.20 10.95
N ASP A 130 1.26 -7.98 11.71
CA ASP A 130 -0.12 -7.88 11.16
C ASP A 130 -0.42 -6.52 10.48
N PHE A 131 0.42 -6.13 9.53
CA PHE A 131 0.32 -4.90 8.73
C PHE A 131 1.01 -5.06 7.37
N TYR A 132 0.76 -4.14 6.44
CA TYR A 132 1.32 -4.19 5.09
C TYR A 132 2.22 -2.98 4.80
N PRO A 133 3.56 -3.17 4.77
CA PRO A 133 4.48 -2.21 4.20
C PRO A 133 4.13 -1.93 2.73
N ARG A 134 3.81 -0.68 2.39
CA ARG A 134 3.50 -0.25 1.01
C ARG A 134 4.70 0.37 0.32
N GLU A 135 5.44 1.15 1.09
CA GLU A 135 6.67 1.78 0.65
C GLU A 135 7.68 1.78 1.79
N SER A 136 8.89 2.25 1.52
CA SER A 136 9.93 2.33 2.55
C SER A 136 9.55 3.13 3.80
N HIS A 137 8.68 4.15 3.70
CA HIS A 137 8.16 4.92 4.85
C HIS A 137 6.62 4.95 4.92
N LEU A 138 5.90 4.09 4.17
CA LEU A 138 4.43 4.04 4.16
C LEU A 138 3.91 2.64 4.55
N ILE A 139 3.00 2.61 5.52
CA ILE A 139 2.34 1.40 6.01
C ILE A 139 0.82 1.57 5.90
N ALA A 140 0.14 0.56 5.34
CA ALA A 140 -1.32 0.47 5.34
C ALA A 140 -1.79 -0.83 6.01
N PHE A 141 -2.95 -0.81 6.66
CA PHE A 141 -3.55 -2.02 7.26
C PHE A 141 -4.50 -2.77 6.31
N GLN A 142 -4.71 -2.25 5.09
CA GLN A 142 -5.65 -2.75 4.07
C GLN A 142 -7.08 -2.89 4.59
N ASP A 143 -7.51 -1.92 5.42
CA ASP A 143 -8.85 -1.90 6.00
C ASP A 143 -9.65 -0.68 5.54
N PRO A 144 -10.28 -0.75 4.35
CA PRO A 144 -11.21 0.30 3.88
C PRO A 144 -12.44 0.44 4.79
N SER A 145 -12.87 -0.64 5.45
CA SER A 145 -14.07 -0.63 6.31
C SER A 145 -13.88 0.25 7.56
N SER A 146 -12.63 0.44 7.99
CA SER A 146 -12.28 1.31 9.12
C SER A 146 -12.84 2.72 9.04
N PHE A 147 -13.06 3.31 7.85
CA PHE A 147 -13.64 4.65 7.78
C PHE A 147 -15.11 4.64 8.23
N GLN A 148 -15.91 3.69 7.72
CA GLN A 148 -17.29 3.53 8.14
C GLN A 148 -17.38 3.16 9.62
N VAL A 149 -16.55 2.24 10.11
CA VAL A 149 -16.55 1.84 11.53
C VAL A 149 -16.23 2.99 12.48
N LEU A 150 -15.39 3.95 12.06
CA LEU A 150 -14.97 5.07 12.90
C LEU A 150 -15.91 6.29 12.86
N TYR A 151 -16.61 6.52 11.73
CA TYR A 151 -17.35 7.77 11.48
C TYR A 151 -18.84 7.60 11.18
N ASN A 152 -19.34 6.38 10.93
CA ASN A 152 -20.77 6.15 10.73
C ASN A 152 -21.45 5.89 12.08
N PRO A 153 -22.42 6.72 12.54
CA PRO A 153 -23.07 6.54 13.84
C PRO A 153 -23.80 5.20 14.02
N MET A 154 -24.14 4.50 12.93
CA MET A 154 -24.73 3.16 12.95
C MET A 154 -23.72 2.04 13.29
N CYS A 155 -22.45 2.39 13.50
CA CYS A 155 -21.35 1.48 13.84
C CYS A 155 -20.76 1.74 15.24
N ASN A 156 -21.36 2.61 16.05
CA ASN A 156 -20.81 3.04 17.35
C ASN A 156 -20.53 1.89 18.33
N ASP A 157 -21.24 0.76 18.23
CA ASP A 157 -20.99 -0.45 19.04
C ASP A 157 -19.68 -1.18 18.67
N LEU A 158 -19.16 -0.95 17.47
CA LEU A 158 -17.96 -1.56 16.93
C LEU A 158 -16.68 -0.78 17.26
N VAL A 159 -16.79 0.56 17.43
CA VAL A 159 -15.67 1.50 17.56
C VAL A 159 -14.65 1.05 18.60
N ALA A 160 -15.07 0.69 19.82
CA ALA A 160 -14.12 0.34 20.90
C ALA A 160 -13.28 -0.91 20.59
N ARG A 161 -13.90 -1.93 19.98
CA ARG A 161 -13.20 -3.14 19.51
C ARG A 161 -12.28 -2.81 18.33
N HIS A 162 -12.71 -1.91 17.46
CA HIS A 162 -11.94 -1.48 16.30
C HIS A 162 -10.69 -0.69 16.70
N LEU A 163 -10.82 0.29 17.60
CA LEU A 163 -9.69 1.04 18.15
C LEU A 163 -8.67 0.12 18.84
N THR A 164 -9.12 -0.95 19.52
CA THR A 164 -8.22 -1.96 20.10
C THR A 164 -7.42 -2.69 19.01
N THR A 165 -8.08 -3.04 17.91
CA THR A 165 -7.45 -3.71 16.75
C THR A 165 -6.43 -2.79 16.06
N LEU A 166 -6.78 -1.51 15.85
CA LEU A 166 -5.87 -0.51 15.30
C LEU A 166 -4.68 -0.27 16.23
N ALA A 167 -4.89 -0.15 17.54
CA ALA A 167 -3.82 0.00 18.52
C ALA A 167 -2.82 -1.18 18.48
N GLN A 168 -3.32 -2.42 18.35
CA GLN A 168 -2.48 -3.61 18.23
C GLN A 168 -1.65 -3.61 16.95
N LYS A 169 -2.23 -3.21 15.81
CA LYS A 169 -1.49 -3.08 14.54
C LYS A 169 -0.45 -1.96 14.56
N VAL A 170 -0.75 -0.80 15.15
CA VAL A 170 0.23 0.29 15.31
C VAL A 170 1.34 -0.12 16.29
N ALA A 171 1.02 -0.84 17.37
CA ALA A 171 2.01 -1.39 18.29
C ALA A 171 2.93 -2.42 17.60
N ALA A 172 2.41 -3.22 16.67
CA ALA A 172 3.21 -4.13 15.85
C ALA A 172 4.20 -3.40 14.92
N VAL A 173 3.79 -2.27 14.31
CA VAL A 173 4.72 -1.39 13.57
C VAL A 173 5.82 -0.85 14.49
N CYS A 174 5.47 -0.42 15.71
CA CYS A 174 6.44 0.04 16.71
C CYS A 174 7.43 -1.06 17.11
N HIS A 175 6.95 -2.30 17.29
CA HIS A 175 7.81 -3.47 17.57
C HIS A 175 8.75 -3.79 16.42
N THR A 176 8.26 -3.85 15.18
CA THR A 176 9.09 -4.09 13.98
C THR A 176 10.16 -3.01 13.78
N LEU A 177 9.86 -1.74 14.09
CA LEU A 177 10.86 -0.68 14.07
C LEU A 177 11.83 -0.76 15.27
N GLY A 178 11.47 -1.41 16.37
CA GLY A 178 12.23 -1.41 17.62
C GLY A 178 12.14 -0.07 18.37
N GLU A 179 10.95 0.55 18.37
CA GLU A 179 10.71 1.87 18.96
C GLU A 179 9.61 1.82 20.02
N ALA A 180 9.83 2.46 21.17
CA ALA A 180 8.80 2.73 22.17
C ALA A 180 8.55 4.25 22.23
N PRO A 181 7.77 4.81 21.29
CA PRO A 181 7.66 6.26 21.11
C PRO A 181 6.88 6.97 22.23
N LYS A 182 7.17 8.26 22.42
CA LYS A 182 6.26 9.16 23.14
C LYS A 182 5.02 9.43 22.29
N ILE A 183 3.84 9.04 22.79
CA ILE A 183 2.58 9.23 22.06
C ILE A 183 2.01 10.62 22.30
N ARG A 184 1.74 11.33 21.21
CA ARG A 184 0.92 12.55 21.10
C ARG A 184 -0.31 12.24 20.25
N TYR A 185 -1.39 13.01 20.42
CA TYR A 185 -2.62 12.82 19.65
C TYR A 185 -3.29 14.14 19.28
N TYR A 186 -3.95 14.21 18.14
CA TYR A 186 -4.76 15.34 17.72
C TYR A 186 -5.98 15.50 18.65
N SER A 187 -6.18 16.71 19.15
CA SER A 187 -7.22 17.09 20.09
C SER A 187 -7.90 18.38 19.60
N PRO A 188 -8.91 18.28 18.72
CA PRO A 188 -9.63 19.46 18.21
C PRO A 188 -10.29 20.25 19.34
N GLN A 189 -9.91 21.53 19.49
CA GLN A 189 -10.40 22.40 20.59
C GLN A 189 -11.92 22.63 20.58
N THR A 190 -12.54 22.57 19.41
CA THR A 190 -13.98 22.79 19.20
C THR A 190 -14.61 21.70 18.35
N ALA A 191 -14.43 20.43 18.75
CA ALA A 191 -15.08 19.30 18.09
C ALA A 191 -16.61 19.44 18.11
N THR A 192 -17.21 19.41 16.93
CA THR A 192 -18.67 19.43 16.69
C THR A 192 -19.26 18.06 16.42
N HIS A 193 -18.43 17.02 16.35
CA HIS A 193 -18.76 15.69 15.85
C HIS A 193 -18.27 14.60 16.82
N GLU A 194 -18.96 13.45 16.88
CA GLU A 194 -18.68 12.37 17.85
C GLU A 194 -17.25 11.83 17.75
N ALA A 195 -16.68 11.80 16.54
CA ALA A 195 -15.34 11.27 16.32
C ALA A 195 -14.18 12.17 16.79
N GLY A 196 -14.46 13.38 17.28
CA GLY A 196 -13.44 14.30 17.81
C GLY A 196 -12.66 13.77 19.03
N VAL A 197 -13.10 12.67 19.65
CA VAL A 197 -12.39 11.97 20.74
C VAL A 197 -11.66 10.69 20.29
N LEU A 198 -11.76 10.27 19.01
CA LEU A 198 -11.13 9.04 18.51
C LEU A 198 -9.63 9.02 18.75
N SER A 199 -8.96 10.11 18.36
CA SER A 199 -7.50 10.26 18.47
C SER A 199 -7.01 10.10 19.93
N PHE A 200 -7.76 10.60 20.91
CA PHE A 200 -7.49 10.40 22.34
C PHE A 200 -7.65 8.94 22.78
N HIS A 201 -8.79 8.31 22.45
CA HIS A 201 -9.06 6.93 22.85
C HIS A 201 -8.06 5.94 22.24
N LEU A 202 -7.75 6.11 20.95
CA LEU A 202 -6.75 5.31 20.26
C LEU A 202 -5.36 5.46 20.89
N ALA A 203 -4.97 6.68 21.26
CA ALA A 203 -3.67 6.95 21.88
C ALA A 203 -3.52 6.28 23.25
N ARG A 204 -4.59 6.22 24.04
CA ARG A 204 -4.62 5.47 25.31
C ARG A 204 -4.57 3.96 25.11
N PHE A 205 -5.27 3.43 24.12
CA PHE A 205 -5.23 2.00 23.79
C PHE A 205 -3.84 1.61 23.27
N LEU A 206 -3.23 2.42 22.40
CA LEU A 206 -1.87 2.22 21.93
C LEU A 206 -0.84 2.26 23.06
N GLN A 207 -0.92 3.20 24.00
CA GLN A 207 -0.05 3.20 25.18
C GLN A 207 -0.18 1.88 25.96
N THR A 208 -1.40 1.42 26.17
CA THR A 208 -1.67 0.15 26.88
C THR A 208 -1.08 -1.05 26.13
N GLU A 209 -1.13 -1.05 24.80
CA GLU A 209 -0.53 -2.10 23.96
C GLU A 209 1.01 -2.05 23.96
N ILE A 210 1.64 -0.87 23.93
CA ILE A 210 3.09 -0.72 24.07
C ILE A 210 3.56 -1.20 25.45
N ASP A 211 2.88 -0.79 26.53
CA ASP A 211 3.16 -1.24 27.89
C ASP A 211 3.00 -2.77 28.04
N ARG A 212 2.15 -3.38 27.21
CA ARG A 212 1.94 -4.83 27.16
C ARG A 212 3.03 -5.54 26.36
N LEU A 213 3.49 -4.96 25.24
CA LEU A 213 4.62 -5.46 24.47
C LEU A 213 5.92 -5.50 25.31
N GLN A 214 6.23 -4.43 26.05
CA GLN A 214 7.41 -4.37 26.93
C GLN A 214 7.40 -5.44 28.04
N LYS A 215 6.22 -5.93 28.45
CA LYS A 215 6.08 -7.04 29.42
C LYS A 215 6.23 -8.42 28.77
N LEU A 216 5.92 -8.53 27.48
CA LEU A 216 5.99 -9.79 26.72
C LEU A 216 7.36 -10.03 26.09
N ASP A 217 8.05 -8.96 25.69
CA ASP A 217 9.40 -8.99 25.13
C ASP A 217 10.33 -8.09 25.95
N PRO A 218 11.11 -8.66 26.91
CA PRO A 218 12.06 -7.92 27.71
C PRO A 218 13.20 -7.25 26.92
N ASN A 219 13.35 -7.55 25.63
CA ASN A 219 14.33 -6.90 24.75
C ASN A 219 13.73 -5.70 23.99
N PHE A 220 12.44 -5.42 24.16
CA PHE A 220 11.74 -4.31 23.51
C PHE A 220 11.55 -3.11 24.46
N PRO A 221 11.93 -1.87 24.06
CA PRO A 221 12.68 -1.54 22.86
C PRO A 221 14.16 -1.94 22.99
N PRO A 222 14.84 -2.28 21.87
CA PRO A 222 16.27 -2.55 21.88
C PRO A 222 17.07 -1.31 22.31
N GLN A 223 18.17 -1.54 23.03
CA GLN A 223 19.07 -0.46 23.47
C GLN A 223 19.65 0.28 22.26
N THR A 224 19.47 1.62 22.23
CA THR A 224 19.81 2.46 21.09
C THR A 224 20.39 3.81 21.53
N THR A 225 21.27 4.37 20.72
CA THR A 225 21.78 5.75 20.87
C THR A 225 20.89 6.81 20.22
N ARG A 226 19.79 6.38 19.58
CA ARG A 226 18.86 7.27 18.87
C ARG A 226 18.10 8.16 19.85
N PRO A 227 17.83 9.44 19.51
CA PRO A 227 16.92 10.27 20.29
C PRO A 227 15.52 9.64 20.35
N GLN A 228 14.84 9.78 21.49
CA GLN A 228 13.51 9.19 21.73
C GLN A 228 12.54 9.43 20.57
N SER A 229 11.96 8.36 20.04
CA SER A 229 10.94 8.43 18.99
C SER A 229 9.65 9.08 19.47
N ILE A 230 8.90 9.65 18.53
CA ILE A 230 7.60 10.30 18.75
C ILE A 230 6.57 9.63 17.84
N LEU A 231 5.37 9.43 18.36
CA LEU A 231 4.23 8.94 17.59
C LEU A 231 3.08 9.93 17.70
N LEU A 232 2.59 10.42 16.57
CA LEU A 232 1.44 11.31 16.44
C LEU A 232 0.24 10.50 15.94
N ILE A 233 -0.86 10.49 16.71
CA ILE A 233 -2.15 9.99 16.22
C ILE A 233 -2.98 11.16 15.72
N THR A 234 -3.47 11.05 14.50
CA THR A 234 -4.39 12.01 13.87
C THR A 234 -5.55 11.26 13.22
N ASP A 235 -6.57 11.99 12.81
CA ASP A 235 -7.73 11.44 12.13
C ASP A 235 -8.20 12.38 11.00
N ARG A 236 -9.24 11.98 10.25
CA ARG A 236 -9.74 12.75 9.10
C ARG A 236 -10.35 14.11 9.39
N SER A 237 -10.70 14.41 10.64
CA SER A 237 -11.14 15.76 11.02
C SER A 237 -10.00 16.80 11.09
N MET A 238 -8.74 16.38 10.95
CA MET A 238 -7.59 17.30 10.93
C MET A 238 -7.41 18.02 9.57
N ASP A 239 -7.76 17.36 8.46
CA ASP A 239 -7.65 17.90 7.10
C ASP A 239 -8.67 17.22 6.18
N LEU A 240 -9.62 18.02 5.70
CA LEU A 240 -10.68 17.60 4.78
C LEU A 240 -10.48 18.13 3.35
N MET A 241 -9.45 18.97 3.12
CA MET A 241 -9.11 19.49 1.80
C MET A 241 -8.22 18.48 1.06
N ALA A 242 -7.17 17.96 1.73
CA ALA A 242 -6.22 17.01 1.14
C ALA A 242 -6.86 15.82 0.39
N PRO A 243 -7.90 15.13 0.90
CA PRO A 243 -8.53 14.01 0.18
C PRO A 243 -9.47 14.40 -0.97
N LEU A 244 -9.68 15.69 -1.24
CA LEU A 244 -10.55 16.18 -2.34
C LEU A 244 -9.78 16.79 -3.51
N LEU A 245 -8.55 17.26 -3.29
CA LEU A 245 -7.75 18.00 -4.27
C LEU A 245 -7.15 17.11 -5.36
N HIS A 246 -7.05 17.65 -6.58
CA HIS A 246 -6.15 17.12 -7.60
C HIS A 246 -4.70 17.46 -7.22
N GLU A 247 -3.89 16.43 -7.02
CA GLU A 247 -2.50 16.52 -6.58
C GLU A 247 -1.55 16.11 -7.71
N PHE A 248 -0.66 17.00 -8.15
CA PHE A 248 0.17 16.82 -9.34
C PHE A 248 1.55 16.20 -9.09
N SER A 249 1.82 15.68 -7.88
CA SER A 249 2.93 14.74 -7.69
C SER A 249 2.61 13.40 -8.36
N TYR A 250 3.56 12.79 -9.06
CA TYR A 250 3.34 11.69 -10.01
C TYR A 250 2.44 10.58 -9.46
N GLN A 251 2.73 10.08 -8.26
CA GLN A 251 1.96 9.03 -7.59
C GLN A 251 0.52 9.44 -7.30
N SER A 252 0.33 10.56 -6.60
CA SER A 252 -1.00 11.08 -6.27
C SER A 252 -1.83 11.29 -7.53
N PHE A 253 -1.21 11.83 -8.59
CA PHE A 253 -1.91 12.09 -9.84
C PHE A 253 -2.35 10.80 -10.52
N ILE A 254 -1.47 9.81 -10.70
CA ILE A 254 -1.87 8.54 -11.33
C ILE A 254 -2.89 7.74 -10.49
N HIS A 255 -2.85 7.86 -9.16
CA HIS A 255 -3.85 7.23 -8.29
C HIS A 255 -5.21 7.93 -8.29
N ASP A 256 -5.27 9.21 -8.65
CA ASP A 256 -6.53 9.96 -8.84
C ASP A 256 -7.13 9.68 -10.22
N VAL A 257 -6.31 9.73 -11.28
CA VAL A 257 -6.82 9.75 -12.67
C VAL A 257 -6.80 8.42 -13.42
N LEU A 258 -5.97 7.44 -13.04
CA LEU A 258 -5.87 6.16 -13.75
C LEU A 258 -6.63 5.03 -13.01
N PRO A 259 -7.19 4.04 -13.75
CA PRO A 259 -7.92 2.91 -13.17
C PRO A 259 -6.97 1.84 -12.58
N LEU A 260 -6.17 2.24 -11.59
CA LEU A 260 -5.27 1.36 -10.85
C LEU A 260 -6.08 0.37 -9.99
N LYS A 261 -5.63 -0.88 -9.93
CA LYS A 261 -6.25 -1.95 -9.13
C LYS A 261 -5.33 -2.36 -8.00
N GLU A 262 -5.88 -2.33 -6.78
CA GLU A 262 -5.24 -2.92 -5.60
C GLU A 262 -5.66 -4.38 -5.47
N GLN A 263 -4.67 -5.27 -5.48
CA GLN A 263 -4.84 -6.72 -5.35
C GLN A 263 -5.00 -7.13 -3.88
N PRO A 264 -5.60 -8.30 -3.55
CA PRO A 264 -5.82 -8.74 -2.17
C PRO A 264 -4.57 -8.99 -1.31
N ASN A 265 -3.37 -8.89 -1.89
CA ASN A 265 -2.07 -8.94 -1.22
C ASN A 265 -1.41 -7.55 -1.08
N GLY A 266 -2.12 -6.48 -1.44
CA GLY A 266 -1.65 -5.10 -1.38
C GLY A 266 -0.87 -4.60 -2.59
N LYS A 267 -0.64 -5.44 -3.62
CA LYS A 267 0.05 -5.04 -4.84
C LYS A 267 -0.83 -4.11 -5.68
N ILE A 268 -0.23 -3.08 -6.28
CA ILE A 268 -0.91 -2.17 -7.19
C ILE A 268 -0.60 -2.60 -8.62
N THR A 269 -1.64 -2.77 -9.42
CA THR A 269 -1.54 -3.20 -10.82
C THR A 269 -2.26 -2.23 -11.75
N TYR A 270 -1.65 -1.97 -12.91
CA TYR A 270 -2.22 -1.18 -13.99
C TYR A 270 -2.31 -2.04 -15.24
N LYS A 271 -3.50 -2.06 -15.86
CA LYS A 271 -3.72 -2.79 -17.12
C LYS A 271 -3.21 -1.93 -18.27
N MET A 272 -2.28 -2.48 -19.06
CA MET A 272 -1.78 -1.86 -20.29
C MET A 272 -1.90 -2.82 -21.48
N VAL A 273 -2.10 -2.26 -22.68
CA VAL A 273 -2.09 -3.03 -23.93
C VAL A 273 -0.69 -3.03 -24.52
N VAL A 274 -0.04 -4.18 -24.51
CA VAL A 274 1.26 -4.38 -25.18
C VAL A 274 0.98 -4.60 -26.68
N ASN A 275 1.83 -4.05 -27.55
CA ASN A 275 1.68 -4.13 -29.02
C ASN A 275 0.37 -3.54 -29.56
N GLU A 276 -0.25 -2.60 -28.85
CA GLU A 276 -1.46 -1.89 -29.28
C GLU A 276 -1.33 -1.35 -30.72
N GLY A 277 -2.29 -1.69 -31.59
CA GLY A 277 -2.28 -1.36 -33.03
C GLY A 277 -1.67 -2.44 -33.93
N LEU A 278 -1.07 -3.50 -33.36
CA LEU A 278 -0.55 -4.66 -34.09
C LEU A 278 -1.48 -5.90 -33.93
N PRO A 279 -1.41 -6.90 -34.83
CA PRO A 279 -2.24 -8.10 -34.75
C PRO A 279 -2.02 -8.97 -33.49
N ASN A 280 -0.94 -8.72 -32.75
CA ASN A 280 -0.54 -9.40 -31.52
C ASN A 280 -0.66 -8.49 -30.29
N ALA A 281 -1.65 -7.59 -30.30
CA ALA A 281 -2.00 -6.79 -29.13
C ALA A 281 -2.52 -7.67 -27.98
N GLU A 282 -1.97 -7.49 -26.77
CA GLU A 282 -2.29 -8.30 -25.60
C GLU A 282 -2.48 -7.39 -24.37
N GLU A 283 -3.53 -7.66 -23.57
CA GLU A 283 -3.73 -6.99 -22.30
C GLU A 283 -2.85 -7.62 -21.22
N THR A 284 -2.01 -6.80 -20.57
CA THR A 284 -1.13 -7.24 -19.48
C THR A 284 -1.36 -6.38 -18.23
N ASP A 285 -1.54 -7.02 -17.09
CA ASP A 285 -1.59 -6.33 -15.79
C ASP A 285 -0.13 -6.16 -15.30
N SER A 286 0.37 -4.92 -15.32
CA SER A 286 1.72 -4.57 -14.88
C SER A 286 1.73 -4.08 -13.42
N GLU A 287 2.63 -4.61 -12.60
CA GLU A 287 2.76 -4.25 -11.18
C GLU A 287 3.58 -2.96 -10.99
N ILE A 288 3.08 -2.05 -10.16
CA ILE A 288 3.85 -0.90 -9.65
C ILE A 288 4.49 -1.33 -8.33
N THR A 289 5.81 -1.28 -8.25
CA THR A 289 6.59 -1.97 -7.20
C THR A 289 7.79 -1.16 -6.72
N GLU A 290 8.12 -1.26 -5.43
CA GLU A 290 9.30 -0.65 -4.79
C GLU A 290 10.64 -1.19 -5.31
N ARG A 291 10.63 -2.22 -6.17
CA ARG A 291 11.81 -2.69 -6.90
C ARG A 291 12.11 -1.81 -8.12
N ASP A 292 11.11 -1.10 -8.64
CA ASP A 292 11.28 -0.19 -9.76
C ASP A 292 11.89 1.14 -9.28
N LYS A 293 13.14 1.39 -9.68
CA LYS A 293 13.86 2.63 -9.37
C LYS A 293 13.23 3.84 -10.07
N LEU A 294 12.64 3.64 -11.25
CA LEU A 294 11.99 4.68 -12.01
C LEU A 294 10.74 5.18 -11.28
N TRP A 295 10.00 4.27 -10.65
CA TRP A 295 8.92 4.60 -9.72
C TRP A 295 9.45 5.34 -8.48
N VAL A 296 10.32 4.68 -7.69
CA VAL A 296 10.76 5.19 -6.37
C VAL A 296 11.42 6.56 -6.46
N GLU A 297 12.20 6.83 -7.51
CA GLU A 297 12.89 8.12 -7.68
C GLU A 297 12.02 9.24 -8.28
N ASN A 298 10.79 8.96 -8.73
CA ASN A 298 9.91 9.95 -9.37
C ASN A 298 8.51 10.08 -8.75
N ARG A 299 8.01 9.08 -8.01
CA ARG A 299 6.65 9.04 -7.43
C ARG A 299 6.24 10.32 -6.67
N HIS A 300 7.20 10.97 -6.00
CA HIS A 300 7.00 12.18 -5.20
C HIS A 300 7.28 13.49 -5.94
N LYS A 301 7.82 13.44 -7.17
CA LYS A 301 8.10 14.63 -7.98
C LYS A 301 6.85 15.11 -8.68
N HIS A 302 6.83 16.40 -9.07
CA HIS A 302 5.77 16.93 -9.91
C HIS A 302 5.72 16.20 -11.26
N MET A 303 4.52 16.05 -11.83
CA MET A 303 4.29 15.28 -13.05
C MET A 303 5.04 15.89 -14.25
N ALA A 304 5.14 17.22 -14.34
CA ALA A 304 5.91 17.91 -15.37
C ALA A 304 7.39 17.48 -15.37
N ASP A 305 8.03 17.58 -14.20
CA ASP A 305 9.43 17.26 -13.96
C ASP A 305 9.71 15.78 -14.21
N THR A 306 8.74 14.93 -13.84
CA THR A 306 8.78 13.49 -14.09
C THR A 306 8.79 13.20 -15.59
N ILE A 307 7.88 13.79 -16.39
CA ILE A 307 7.83 13.57 -17.84
C ILE A 307 9.11 14.07 -18.52
N GLU A 308 9.63 15.26 -18.20
CA GLU A 308 10.91 15.74 -18.76
C GLU A 308 12.06 14.79 -18.39
N ARG A 309 12.11 14.33 -17.14
CA ARG A 309 13.15 13.41 -16.66
C ARG A 309 13.09 12.05 -17.36
N LEU A 310 11.91 11.42 -17.45
CA LEU A 310 11.72 10.15 -18.14
C LEU A 310 12.21 10.22 -19.59
N MET A 311 11.83 11.27 -20.31
CA MET A 311 12.26 11.51 -21.69
C MET A 311 13.77 11.73 -21.82
N LYS A 312 14.37 12.48 -20.88
CA LYS A 312 15.81 12.76 -20.86
C LYS A 312 16.64 11.52 -20.53
N GLU A 313 16.21 10.71 -19.57
CA GLU A 313 16.88 9.46 -19.20
C GLU A 313 16.76 8.41 -20.32
N PHE A 314 15.59 8.32 -20.97
CA PHE A 314 15.43 7.46 -22.14
C PHE A 314 16.36 7.88 -23.30
N LYS A 315 16.42 9.16 -23.66
CA LYS A 315 17.36 9.65 -24.69
C LYS A 315 18.82 9.37 -24.33
N SER A 316 19.18 9.50 -23.04
CA SER A 316 20.51 9.13 -22.52
C SER A 316 20.78 7.63 -22.64
N PHE A 317 19.78 6.77 -22.42
CA PHE A 317 19.88 5.32 -22.61
C PHE A 317 20.11 4.97 -24.08
N ILE A 318 19.35 5.55 -25.03
CA ILE A 318 19.54 5.31 -26.46
C ILE A 318 20.94 5.76 -26.94
N ALA A 319 21.39 6.96 -26.54
CA ALA A 319 22.72 7.46 -26.88
C ALA A 319 23.87 6.58 -26.36
N LYS A 320 23.66 5.84 -25.26
CA LYS A 320 24.64 4.91 -24.66
C LYS A 320 24.62 3.51 -25.30
N ASN A 321 23.65 3.20 -26.15
CA ASN A 321 23.50 1.89 -26.79
C ASN A 321 23.75 2.01 -28.30
N PRO A 322 24.96 1.69 -28.80
CA PRO A 322 25.35 1.91 -30.20
C PRO A 322 24.43 1.27 -31.23
N ASN A 323 23.75 0.18 -30.86
CA ASN A 323 22.77 -0.52 -31.70
C ASN A 323 21.55 0.35 -32.10
N PHE A 324 21.36 1.51 -31.46
CA PHE A 324 20.28 2.48 -31.73
C PHE A 324 20.79 3.88 -32.10
N ALA A 325 22.10 4.12 -32.02
CA ALA A 325 22.72 5.39 -32.38
C ALA A 325 22.73 5.53 -33.92
N GLY A 326 21.77 6.29 -34.45
CA GLY A 326 21.65 6.52 -35.90
C GLY A 326 20.25 6.90 -36.42
N LYS A 327 19.20 6.83 -35.59
CA LYS A 327 17.88 7.41 -35.91
C LYS A 327 17.73 8.80 -35.30
N ASN A 328 17.16 9.75 -36.05
CA ASN A 328 17.15 11.19 -35.79
C ASN A 328 16.85 11.59 -34.33
N GLU A 329 17.82 12.25 -33.67
CA GLU A 329 17.75 12.65 -32.24
C GLU A 329 16.65 13.69 -31.92
N ASN A 330 16.16 14.40 -32.95
CA ASN A 330 15.29 15.57 -32.82
C ASN A 330 13.78 15.28 -32.89
N GLU A 331 13.36 14.08 -33.34
CA GLU A 331 11.94 13.75 -33.58
C GLU A 331 11.46 12.46 -32.92
N THR A 332 12.18 11.91 -31.93
CA THR A 332 11.72 10.71 -31.21
C THR A 332 10.47 11.01 -30.37
N SER A 333 9.30 10.60 -30.86
CA SER A 333 8.03 10.67 -30.13
C SER A 333 7.91 9.54 -29.09
N LEU A 334 6.94 9.65 -28.18
CA LEU A 334 6.65 8.59 -27.20
C LEU A 334 6.31 7.24 -27.86
N ASN A 335 5.75 7.25 -29.07
CA ASN A 335 5.46 6.04 -29.84
C ASN A 335 6.74 5.43 -30.42
N ASP A 336 7.64 6.24 -30.99
CA ASP A 336 8.95 5.78 -31.47
C ASP A 336 9.79 5.16 -30.33
N ILE A 337 9.66 5.69 -29.12
CA ILE A 337 10.26 5.14 -27.90
C ILE A 337 9.70 3.74 -27.59
N ARG A 338 8.38 3.57 -27.63
CA ARG A 338 7.70 2.28 -27.39
C ARG A 338 8.11 1.23 -28.43
N ASP A 339 8.15 1.61 -29.70
CA ASP A 339 8.50 0.71 -30.81
C ASP A 339 10.00 0.36 -30.83
N MET A 340 10.87 1.31 -30.46
CA MET A 340 12.31 1.05 -30.34
C MET A 340 12.63 0.05 -29.21
N LEU A 341 11.89 0.14 -28.10
CA LEU A 341 11.96 -0.81 -26.99
C LEU A 341 11.53 -2.24 -27.40
N ALA A 342 10.69 -2.41 -28.43
CA ALA A 342 10.26 -3.74 -28.86
C ALA A 342 11.45 -4.68 -29.19
N GLY A 343 12.54 -4.14 -29.77
CA GLY A 343 13.68 -4.89 -30.28
C GLY A 343 14.79 -5.28 -29.30
N LEU A 344 14.61 -5.17 -27.98
CA LEU A 344 15.67 -5.40 -26.98
C LEU A 344 15.43 -6.59 -26.01
N PRO A 345 15.96 -7.79 -26.31
CA PRO A 345 15.85 -8.95 -25.41
C PRO A 345 16.67 -8.85 -24.12
N GLN A 346 17.75 -8.07 -24.12
CA GLN A 346 18.72 -8.01 -23.01
C GLN A 346 18.34 -7.01 -21.90
N PHE A 347 17.28 -6.22 -22.09
CA PHE A 347 16.86 -5.15 -21.18
C PHE A 347 15.36 -5.20 -20.83
N GLN A 348 14.75 -6.40 -20.81
CA GLN A 348 13.29 -6.56 -20.66
C GLN A 348 12.72 -5.92 -19.39
N GLU A 349 13.38 -6.02 -18.24
CA GLU A 349 12.94 -5.36 -16.99
C GLU A 349 12.92 -3.84 -17.11
N MET A 350 14.03 -3.26 -17.59
CA MET A 350 14.15 -1.81 -17.80
C MET A 350 13.14 -1.31 -18.84
N LYS A 351 12.94 -2.08 -19.92
CA LYS A 351 11.91 -1.85 -20.92
C LYS A 351 10.51 -1.84 -20.32
N ALA A 352 10.18 -2.82 -19.49
CA ALA A 352 8.87 -2.91 -18.85
C ALA A 352 8.61 -1.68 -17.97
N ALA A 353 9.57 -1.29 -17.13
CA ALA A 353 9.53 -0.09 -16.31
C ALA A 353 9.30 1.19 -17.15
N TYR A 354 10.12 1.44 -18.17
CA TYR A 354 9.95 2.62 -19.04
C TYR A 354 8.62 2.58 -19.80
N SER A 355 8.19 1.43 -20.33
CA SER A 355 6.93 1.32 -21.06
C SER A 355 5.74 1.59 -20.14
N LEU A 356 5.73 1.03 -18.92
CA LEU A 356 4.70 1.25 -17.91
C LEU A 356 4.60 2.74 -17.56
N HIS A 357 5.72 3.35 -17.17
CA HIS A 357 5.74 4.73 -16.69
C HIS A 357 5.42 5.75 -17.80
N LEU A 358 5.88 5.53 -19.04
CA LEU A 358 5.54 6.39 -20.18
C LEU A 358 4.06 6.27 -20.59
N THR A 359 3.49 5.06 -20.63
CA THR A 359 2.06 4.85 -20.91
C THR A 359 1.19 5.52 -19.86
N MET A 360 1.45 5.27 -18.56
CA MET A 360 0.70 5.92 -17.47
C MET A 360 0.80 7.45 -17.54
N SER A 361 1.98 8.01 -17.82
CA SER A 361 2.14 9.46 -17.95
C SER A 361 1.40 10.05 -19.15
N GLN A 362 1.37 9.36 -20.29
CA GLN A 362 0.64 9.81 -21.47
C GLN A 362 -0.88 9.75 -21.25
N GLU A 363 -1.41 8.68 -20.67
CA GLU A 363 -2.84 8.58 -20.36
C GLU A 363 -3.27 9.61 -19.33
N ALA A 364 -2.50 9.80 -18.25
CA ALA A 364 -2.79 10.82 -17.24
C ALA A 364 -2.80 12.24 -17.83
N MET A 365 -1.90 12.54 -18.77
CA MET A 365 -1.90 13.84 -19.47
C MET A 365 -3.06 13.98 -20.48
N ASN A 366 -3.49 12.88 -21.12
CA ASN A 366 -4.69 12.89 -21.96
C ASN A 366 -5.94 13.21 -21.13
N ILE A 367 -6.06 12.64 -19.92
CA ILE A 367 -7.15 12.93 -18.98
C ILE A 367 -7.08 14.38 -18.50
N PHE A 368 -5.89 14.87 -18.11
CA PHE A 368 -5.66 16.27 -17.71
C PHE A 368 -6.21 17.28 -18.72
N GLN A 369 -5.91 17.06 -20.01
CA GLN A 369 -6.38 17.93 -21.09
C GLN A 369 -7.88 17.74 -21.38
N LYS A 370 -8.34 16.49 -21.45
CA LYS A 370 -9.72 16.13 -21.80
C LYS A 370 -10.75 16.69 -20.80
N PHE A 371 -10.45 16.62 -19.51
CA PHE A 371 -11.36 17.06 -18.44
C PHE A 371 -11.03 18.44 -17.87
N LYS A 372 -10.16 19.20 -18.56
CA LYS A 372 -9.74 20.57 -18.17
C LYS A 372 -9.21 20.68 -16.74
N LEU A 373 -8.45 19.69 -16.28
CA LEU A 373 -8.00 19.63 -14.87
C LEU A 373 -7.13 20.84 -14.48
N SER A 374 -6.50 21.53 -15.43
CA SER A 374 -5.83 22.82 -15.19
C SER A 374 -6.76 23.93 -14.70
N GLU A 375 -7.97 24.03 -15.25
CA GLU A 375 -8.94 25.07 -14.86
C GLU A 375 -9.60 24.70 -13.51
N VAL A 376 -9.94 23.41 -13.35
CA VAL A 376 -10.44 22.84 -12.09
C VAL A 376 -9.45 23.09 -10.95
N ALA A 377 -8.18 22.68 -11.12
CA ALA A 377 -7.17 22.79 -10.07
C ALA A 377 -6.87 24.22 -9.63
N SER A 378 -6.87 25.22 -10.53
CA SER A 378 -6.66 26.63 -10.11
C SER A 378 -7.74 27.09 -9.13
N VAL A 379 -9.00 26.68 -9.35
CA VAL A 379 -10.12 26.94 -8.43
C VAL A 379 -10.00 26.10 -7.16
N GLU A 380 -9.68 24.81 -7.25
CA GLU A 380 -9.48 23.93 -6.10
C GLU A 380 -8.39 24.46 -5.14
N GLN A 381 -7.23 24.84 -5.68
CA GLN A 381 -6.13 25.44 -4.92
C GLN A 381 -6.54 26.75 -4.25
N THR A 382 -7.38 27.55 -4.92
CA THR A 382 -7.93 28.80 -4.37
C THR A 382 -8.92 28.55 -3.24
N LEU A 383 -9.72 27.48 -3.31
CA LEU A 383 -10.65 27.07 -2.25
C LEU A 383 -9.92 26.50 -1.04
N ALA A 384 -8.93 25.62 -1.24
CA ALA A 384 -8.22 24.96 -0.15
C ALA A 384 -7.21 25.85 0.58
N THR A 385 -6.49 26.72 -0.13
CA THR A 385 -5.57 27.70 0.51
C THR A 385 -6.29 28.94 1.04
N GLY A 386 -7.51 29.22 0.55
CA GLY A 386 -8.22 30.47 0.78
C GLY A 386 -7.59 31.70 0.11
N LEU A 387 -6.63 31.49 -0.81
CA LEU A 387 -5.84 32.52 -1.49
C LEU A 387 -5.81 32.31 -3.01
N ASP A 388 -5.91 33.39 -3.78
CA ASP A 388 -5.65 33.36 -5.23
C ASP A 388 -4.15 33.17 -5.55
N GLU A 389 -3.82 33.08 -6.84
CA GLU A 389 -2.45 32.89 -7.35
C GLU A 389 -1.50 34.03 -6.93
N ASP A 390 -2.03 35.22 -6.66
CA ASP A 390 -1.32 36.40 -6.14
C ASP A 390 -1.16 36.38 -4.60
N LEU A 391 -1.50 35.26 -3.93
CA LEU A 391 -1.53 35.11 -2.47
C LEU A 391 -2.47 36.09 -1.74
N LYS A 392 -3.51 36.58 -2.41
CA LYS A 392 -4.52 37.51 -1.86
C LYS A 392 -5.83 36.78 -1.61
N LYS A 393 -6.70 37.40 -0.80
CA LYS A 393 -8.05 36.85 -0.56
C LYS A 393 -8.86 36.92 -1.87
N PRO A 394 -9.33 35.78 -2.41
CA PRO A 394 -9.91 35.73 -3.73
C PRO A 394 -11.29 36.39 -3.78
N LYS A 395 -11.64 36.94 -4.94
CA LYS A 395 -12.93 37.56 -5.23
C LYS A 395 -13.72 36.71 -6.22
N ASN A 396 -15.05 36.73 -6.10
CA ASN A 396 -15.99 36.10 -7.03
C ASN A 396 -15.71 34.60 -7.28
N VAL A 397 -15.21 33.87 -6.27
CA VAL A 397 -14.89 32.43 -6.39
C VAL A 397 -16.11 31.60 -6.81
N LEU A 398 -17.31 31.97 -6.34
CA LEU A 398 -18.56 31.32 -6.74
C LEU A 398 -18.79 31.40 -8.26
N ASP A 399 -18.48 32.53 -8.91
CA ASP A 399 -18.63 32.69 -10.36
C ASP A 399 -17.69 31.75 -11.13
N GLN A 400 -16.50 31.48 -10.58
CA GLN A 400 -15.51 30.56 -11.15
C GLN A 400 -15.99 29.10 -10.99
N VAL A 401 -16.44 28.74 -9.79
CA VAL A 401 -17.03 27.41 -9.50
C VAL A 401 -18.21 27.14 -10.44
N VAL A 402 -19.20 28.05 -10.51
CA VAL A 402 -20.41 27.85 -11.33
C VAL A 402 -20.09 27.65 -12.82
N ARG A 403 -19.09 28.36 -13.37
CA ARG A 403 -18.64 28.15 -14.76
C ARG A 403 -18.11 26.74 -14.99
N LEU A 404 -17.32 26.20 -14.07
CA LEU A 404 -16.78 24.84 -14.15
C LEU A 404 -17.84 23.76 -13.92
N LEU A 405 -18.87 24.03 -13.12
CA LEU A 405 -20.00 23.11 -12.92
C LEU A 405 -20.87 22.96 -14.18
N ASP A 406 -20.99 24.03 -14.98
CA ASP A 406 -21.77 24.06 -16.23
C ASP A 406 -20.96 23.54 -17.45
N ASP A 407 -19.63 23.55 -17.40
CA ASP A 407 -18.77 23.10 -18.51
C ASP A 407 -18.93 21.58 -18.75
N PRO A 408 -19.35 21.13 -19.96
CA PRO A 408 -19.56 19.72 -20.26
C PRO A 408 -18.26 18.89 -20.30
N ALA A 409 -17.08 19.51 -20.39
CA ALA A 409 -15.80 18.80 -20.37
C ALA A 409 -15.37 18.38 -18.95
N VAL A 410 -15.77 19.09 -17.90
CA VAL A 410 -15.41 18.75 -16.51
C VAL A 410 -16.20 17.51 -16.06
N ALA A 411 -15.54 16.51 -15.48
CA ALA A 411 -16.20 15.25 -15.12
C ALA A 411 -17.19 15.42 -13.95
N PRO A 412 -18.27 14.62 -13.86
CA PRO A 412 -19.24 14.70 -12.76
C PRO A 412 -18.62 14.55 -11.36
N THR A 413 -17.60 13.71 -11.22
CA THR A 413 -16.82 13.53 -9.98
C THR A 413 -16.12 14.82 -9.55
N ASP A 414 -15.54 15.53 -10.51
CA ASP A 414 -14.75 16.74 -10.26
C ASP A 414 -15.65 17.93 -9.93
N ARG A 415 -16.84 17.98 -10.52
CA ARG A 415 -17.91 18.90 -10.12
C ARG A 415 -18.34 18.68 -8.67
N LEU A 416 -18.46 17.42 -8.23
CA LEU A 416 -18.80 17.11 -6.85
C LEU A 416 -17.66 17.47 -5.88
N ARG A 417 -16.39 17.21 -6.27
CA ARG A 417 -15.20 17.66 -5.54
C ARG A 417 -15.16 19.18 -5.39
N LEU A 418 -15.41 19.94 -6.46
CA LEU A 418 -15.51 21.41 -6.43
C LEU A 418 -16.63 21.89 -5.50
N ILE A 419 -17.81 21.24 -5.48
CA ILE A 419 -18.90 21.58 -4.56
C ILE A 419 -18.51 21.27 -3.11
N ALA A 420 -17.81 20.15 -2.85
CA ALA A 420 -17.31 19.79 -1.52
C ALA A 420 -16.26 20.80 -1.01
N LEU A 421 -15.25 21.11 -1.82
CA LEU A 421 -14.23 22.12 -1.52
C LEU A 421 -14.86 23.51 -1.30
N TYR A 422 -15.88 23.87 -2.08
CA TYR A 422 -16.62 25.11 -1.88
C TYR A 422 -17.45 25.09 -0.58
N ALA A 423 -18.08 23.97 -0.22
CA ALA A 423 -18.78 23.81 1.05
C ALA A 423 -17.83 24.04 2.25
N LEU A 424 -16.64 23.41 2.21
CA LEU A 424 -15.60 23.55 3.23
C LEU A 424 -15.05 24.99 3.29
N TYR A 425 -14.70 25.59 2.15
CA TYR A 425 -14.23 26.98 2.06
C TYR A 425 -15.27 28.00 2.58
N ARG A 426 -16.56 27.74 2.39
CA ARG A 426 -17.63 28.63 2.85
C ARG A 426 -17.99 28.44 4.32
N ASP A 427 -17.70 27.27 4.91
CA ASP A 427 -18.03 26.89 6.29
C ASP A 427 -19.50 27.23 6.63
N GLY A 428 -20.41 26.74 5.78
CA GLY A 428 -21.86 26.83 5.94
C GLY A 428 -22.57 27.45 4.74
N MET A 429 -23.04 26.60 3.82
CA MET A 429 -23.96 26.99 2.74
C MET A 429 -25.42 26.86 3.18
N ILE A 430 -26.34 27.55 2.50
CA ILE A 430 -27.77 27.27 2.67
C ILE A 430 -28.11 26.01 1.85
N ASP A 431 -28.92 25.13 2.41
CA ASP A 431 -29.36 23.88 1.77
C ASP A 431 -29.89 24.07 0.33
N GLN A 432 -30.70 25.11 0.14
CA GLN A 432 -31.24 25.49 -1.17
C GLN A 432 -30.17 25.99 -2.16
N ASP A 433 -29.06 26.55 -1.67
CA ASP A 433 -27.95 26.96 -2.53
C ASP A 433 -27.12 25.73 -2.95
N LEU A 434 -26.90 24.77 -2.04
CA LEU A 434 -26.29 23.47 -2.36
C LEU A 434 -27.12 22.72 -3.42
N LEU A 435 -28.43 22.64 -3.26
CA LEU A 435 -29.33 22.01 -4.24
C LEU A 435 -29.24 22.68 -5.63
N ARG A 436 -29.17 24.01 -5.68
CA ARG A 436 -28.97 24.73 -6.96
C ARG A 436 -27.62 24.43 -7.61
N LEU A 437 -26.54 24.33 -6.83
CA LEU A 437 -25.22 23.93 -7.34
C LEU A 437 -25.26 22.49 -7.90
N LEU A 438 -25.88 21.55 -7.19
CA LEU A 438 -26.03 20.16 -7.64
C LEU A 438 -26.92 20.02 -8.90
N TRP A 439 -27.95 20.85 -9.05
CA TRP A 439 -28.76 20.94 -10.27
C TRP A 439 -27.99 21.52 -11.45
N HIS A 440 -27.29 22.65 -11.26
CA HIS A 440 -26.43 23.23 -12.31
C HIS A 440 -25.33 22.25 -12.75
N ALA A 441 -24.66 21.62 -11.79
CA ALA A 441 -23.65 20.59 -12.04
C ALA A 441 -24.18 19.33 -12.75
N SER A 442 -25.50 19.20 -12.90
CA SER A 442 -26.19 18.03 -13.49
C SER A 442 -26.03 16.72 -12.68
N LEU A 443 -25.79 16.82 -11.37
CA LEU A 443 -25.57 15.68 -10.47
C LEU A 443 -26.88 15.11 -9.92
N GLN A 444 -27.85 15.96 -9.60
CA GLN A 444 -29.14 15.54 -9.02
C GLN A 444 -30.15 14.99 -10.07
N ARG A 445 -29.68 14.36 -11.15
CA ARG A 445 -30.54 13.83 -12.24
C ARG A 445 -31.31 12.57 -11.87
N ALA A 446 -30.79 11.78 -10.94
CA ALA A 446 -31.48 10.61 -10.39
C ALA A 446 -32.20 10.97 -9.08
N ARG A 447 -33.41 10.43 -8.89
CA ARG A 447 -34.20 10.61 -7.65
C ARG A 447 -33.43 10.12 -6.41
N ASP A 448 -32.60 9.10 -6.59
CA ASP A 448 -31.85 8.42 -5.53
C ASP A 448 -30.36 8.85 -5.49
N SER A 449 -29.99 10.01 -6.08
CA SER A 449 -28.62 10.52 -6.00
C SER A 449 -28.21 10.82 -4.56
N THR A 450 -27.10 10.21 -4.15
CA THR A 450 -26.45 10.38 -2.84
C THR A 450 -25.41 11.51 -2.84
N ASP A 451 -25.32 12.32 -3.90
CA ASP A 451 -24.29 13.36 -4.02
C ASP A 451 -24.46 14.45 -2.96
N LYS A 452 -25.70 14.88 -2.72
CA LYS A 452 -26.04 15.78 -1.60
C LYS A 452 -25.62 15.18 -0.24
N VAL A 453 -25.89 13.89 -0.05
CA VAL A 453 -25.58 13.15 1.19
C VAL A 453 -24.07 13.11 1.45
N ALA A 454 -23.25 12.97 0.40
CA ALA A 454 -21.79 13.04 0.54
C ALA A 454 -21.32 14.40 1.11
N ILE A 455 -21.90 15.49 0.62
CA ILE A 455 -21.58 16.85 1.09
C ILE A 455 -22.08 17.07 2.53
N GLU A 456 -23.31 16.64 2.84
CA GLU A 456 -23.88 16.73 4.20
C GLU A 456 -23.04 15.94 5.21
N ASN A 457 -22.58 14.74 4.84
CA ASN A 457 -21.85 13.85 5.73
C ASN A 457 -20.43 14.32 6.11
N LEU A 458 -19.90 15.38 5.47
CA LEU A 458 -18.71 16.09 5.97
C LEU A 458 -18.90 16.60 7.41
N GLU A 459 -20.14 16.82 7.87
CA GLU A 459 -20.43 17.19 9.26
C GLU A 459 -20.00 16.13 10.27
N LEU A 460 -20.03 14.84 9.90
CA LEU A 460 -19.61 13.72 10.73
C LEU A 460 -18.08 13.66 10.90
N LEU A 461 -17.34 14.42 10.09
CA LEU A 461 -15.89 14.65 10.20
C LEU A 461 -15.56 16.03 10.80
N GLY A 462 -16.55 16.74 11.34
CA GLY A 462 -16.37 18.04 12.02
C GLY A 462 -16.45 19.28 11.13
N ALA A 463 -16.70 19.14 9.83
CA ALA A 463 -16.99 20.28 8.98
C ALA A 463 -18.38 20.89 9.27
N ARG A 464 -18.66 22.05 8.68
CA ARG A 464 -20.00 22.64 8.63
C ARG A 464 -20.39 22.90 7.17
N PRO A 465 -20.78 21.87 6.41
CA PRO A 465 -21.15 22.03 5.00
C PRO A 465 -22.39 22.91 4.82
N LEU A 466 -23.34 22.81 5.77
CA LEU A 466 -24.60 23.54 5.77
C LEU A 466 -24.76 24.45 7.00
N LYS A 467 -25.59 25.48 6.86
CA LYS A 467 -26.06 26.35 7.96
C LYS A 467 -27.57 26.50 7.93
N THR A 468 -28.18 26.66 9.10
CA THR A 468 -29.63 26.70 9.27
C THR A 468 -30.22 28.07 8.94
N GLN A 469 -29.48 29.17 9.18
CA GLN A 469 -29.95 30.52 8.90
C GLN A 469 -28.96 31.37 8.09
N LEU A 470 -29.46 32.23 7.21
CA LEU A 470 -28.63 33.11 6.37
C LEU A 470 -27.68 33.98 7.19
N LYS A 471 -28.17 34.55 8.30
CA LYS A 471 -27.45 35.45 9.23
C LYS A 471 -26.78 34.71 10.41
N GLU A 472 -26.74 33.38 10.38
CA GLU A 472 -26.08 32.59 11.42
C GLU A 472 -24.59 32.94 11.46
N VAL A 473 -24.14 33.53 12.58
CA VAL A 473 -22.74 33.88 12.77
C VAL A 473 -21.98 32.59 13.11
N PRO A 474 -20.99 32.17 12.29
CA PRO A 474 -20.19 31.00 12.59
C PRO A 474 -19.46 31.16 13.94
N PRO A 475 -19.22 30.06 14.69
CA PRO A 475 -18.39 30.10 15.89
C PRO A 475 -17.03 30.77 15.59
N ARG A 476 -16.56 31.67 16.45
CA ARG A 476 -15.32 32.45 16.20
C ARG A 476 -14.07 31.60 15.88
N GLN A 477 -14.08 30.33 16.25
CA GLN A 477 -12.99 29.36 16.03
C GLN A 477 -13.19 28.45 14.81
N SER A 478 -14.40 28.34 14.24
CA SER A 478 -14.68 27.42 13.10
C SER A 478 -13.95 27.77 11.80
N HIS A 479 -13.58 29.04 11.61
CA HIS A 479 -12.94 29.54 10.39
C HIS A 479 -11.41 29.58 10.41
N GLN A 480 -10.74 29.26 11.54
CA GLN A 480 -9.29 29.34 11.60
C GLN A 480 -8.68 27.99 11.15
N PRO A 481 -7.88 27.96 10.06
CA PRO A 481 -7.16 26.75 9.70
C PRO A 481 -6.19 26.38 10.83
N LEU A 482 -6.10 25.09 11.14
CA LEU A 482 -5.25 24.56 12.22
C LEU A 482 -3.78 25.01 12.06
N PHE A 483 -3.33 25.12 10.81
CA PHE A 483 -2.02 25.66 10.43
C PHE A 483 -2.23 26.84 9.45
N PRO A 484 -2.14 28.10 9.92
CA PRO A 484 -2.33 29.27 9.06
C PRO A 484 -1.24 29.41 7.98
N PRO A 485 -1.58 29.66 6.70
CA PRO A 485 -0.59 29.83 5.63
C PRO A 485 0.40 30.98 5.90
N ASN A 486 1.70 30.69 5.82
CA ASN A 486 2.75 31.70 6.00
C ASN A 486 3.03 32.47 4.69
N THR A 487 2.19 33.46 4.41
CA THR A 487 2.29 34.32 3.22
C THR A 487 3.55 35.19 3.16
N LYS A 488 4.35 35.29 4.23
CA LYS A 488 5.58 36.11 4.26
C LYS A 488 6.79 35.43 3.61
N THR A 489 6.75 34.09 3.51
CA THR A 489 7.86 33.26 2.99
C THR A 489 7.49 32.45 1.76
N ALA A 490 6.24 32.55 1.30
CA ALA A 490 5.79 31.90 0.09
C ALA A 490 6.50 32.51 -1.14
N VAL A 491 7.04 31.64 -2.00
CA VAL A 491 7.65 32.03 -3.26
C VAL A 491 6.61 31.85 -4.36
N GLU A 492 6.27 32.94 -5.05
CA GLU A 492 5.45 32.87 -6.26
C GLU A 492 6.17 32.04 -7.33
N SER A 493 5.54 30.94 -7.76
CA SER A 493 6.02 30.11 -8.87
C SER A 493 4.88 29.86 -9.85
N GLU A 494 4.98 30.44 -11.05
CA GLU A 494 4.04 30.18 -12.15
C GLU A 494 4.03 28.68 -12.53
N GLU A 495 5.15 27.97 -12.36
CA GLU A 495 5.32 26.56 -12.69
C GLU A 495 4.57 25.61 -11.74
N TYR A 496 4.34 26.04 -10.49
CA TYR A 496 3.64 25.25 -9.46
C TYR A 496 2.37 25.96 -8.93
N ALA A 497 1.78 26.87 -9.71
CA ALA A 497 0.55 27.60 -9.33
C ALA A 497 -0.66 26.69 -9.04
N LEU A 498 -0.66 25.47 -9.62
CA LEU A 498 -1.66 24.41 -9.41
C LEU A 498 -1.31 23.48 -8.22
N SER A 499 -0.28 23.77 -7.43
CA SER A 499 0.20 22.94 -6.31
C SER A 499 0.72 23.81 -5.16
N ARG A 500 -0.14 24.71 -4.68
CA ARG A 500 0.12 25.69 -3.60
C ARG A 500 -0.32 25.17 -2.22
N PHE A 501 -1.28 24.26 -2.19
CA PHE A 501 -1.77 23.60 -0.99
C PHE A 501 -0.73 22.62 -0.44
N GLU A 502 -0.62 22.56 0.88
CA GLU A 502 0.24 21.65 1.62
C GLU A 502 -0.63 20.94 2.68
N PRO A 503 -0.63 19.59 2.75
CA PRO A 503 -1.45 18.88 3.72
C PRO A 503 -1.09 19.23 5.16
N ALA A 504 -2.08 19.26 6.06
CA ALA A 504 -1.88 19.61 7.48
C ALA A 504 -0.82 18.74 8.18
N VAL A 505 -0.63 17.50 7.73
CA VAL A 505 0.43 16.59 8.19
C VAL A 505 1.83 17.21 8.03
N LYS A 506 2.08 17.93 6.93
CA LYS A 506 3.37 18.57 6.66
C LYS A 506 3.68 19.64 7.71
N HIS A 507 2.73 20.55 7.93
CA HIS A 507 2.85 21.61 8.93
C HIS A 507 2.97 21.03 10.35
N MET A 508 2.16 20.05 10.71
CA MET A 508 2.28 19.32 11.99
C MET A 508 3.68 18.73 12.21
N LEU A 509 4.27 18.13 11.17
CA LEU A 509 5.61 17.53 11.25
C LEU A 509 6.73 18.57 11.28
N GLU A 510 6.60 19.67 10.52
CA GLU A 510 7.56 20.78 10.56
C GLU A 510 7.56 21.45 11.94
N ASP A 511 6.37 21.78 12.48
CA ASP A 511 6.18 22.32 13.83
C ASP A 511 6.63 21.33 14.92
N LEU A 512 6.50 20.02 14.70
CA LEU A 512 7.05 19.03 15.62
C LEU A 512 8.59 19.10 15.62
N CYS A 513 9.21 19.20 14.44
CA CYS A 513 10.67 19.19 14.30
C CYS A 513 11.33 20.47 14.83
N SER A 514 10.67 21.62 14.72
CA SER A 514 11.09 22.89 15.34
C SER A 514 10.77 22.99 16.84
N GLY A 515 9.94 22.09 17.38
CA GLY A 515 9.46 22.15 18.77
C GLY A 515 8.36 23.19 19.01
N THR A 516 7.74 23.73 17.95
CA THR A 516 6.64 24.72 18.02
C THR A 516 5.24 24.10 17.99
N LEU A 517 5.10 22.79 17.77
CA LEU A 517 3.79 22.12 17.69
C LEU A 517 2.99 22.24 18.99
N ASP A 518 1.86 22.95 18.89
CA ASP A 518 0.99 23.28 20.02
C ASP A 518 0.64 22.06 20.88
N GLN A 519 0.80 22.22 22.18
CA GLN A 519 0.55 21.17 23.16
C GLN A 519 -0.94 21.08 23.54
N THR A 520 -1.76 22.09 23.22
CA THR A 520 -3.22 22.01 23.47
C THR A 520 -3.93 21.19 22.39
N CYS A 521 -3.56 21.38 21.12
CA CYS A 521 -4.08 20.62 19.98
C CYS A 521 -3.36 19.29 19.76
N PHE A 522 -2.11 19.15 20.21
CA PHE A 522 -1.35 17.89 20.16
C PHE A 522 -0.75 17.51 21.53
N PRO A 523 -1.56 17.25 22.56
CA PRO A 523 -1.10 16.82 23.88
C PRO A 523 -0.41 15.45 23.86
N TYR A 524 0.39 15.18 24.89
CA TYR A 524 0.97 13.86 25.15
C TYR A 524 0.01 12.97 25.95
N VAL A 525 0.02 11.66 25.72
CA VAL A 525 -0.70 10.68 26.56
C VAL A 525 -0.08 10.61 27.96
N ILE A 526 1.25 10.58 28.02
CA ILE A 526 2.05 10.66 29.24
C ILE A 526 2.90 11.94 29.13
N PRO A 527 2.61 12.99 29.92
CA PRO A 527 3.40 14.21 29.89
C PRO A 527 4.89 13.93 30.19
N PRO A 528 5.83 14.57 29.48
CA PRO A 528 7.24 14.47 29.82
C PRO A 528 7.47 15.00 31.24
N GLN A 529 8.30 14.28 32.02
CA GLN A 529 8.74 14.77 33.32
C GLN A 529 9.65 15.98 33.11
N ALA A 530 9.32 17.11 33.76
CA ALA A 530 10.08 18.35 33.64
C ALA A 530 11.54 18.13 34.08
N GLY A 531 12.49 18.46 33.20
CA GLY A 531 13.93 18.25 33.45
C GLY A 531 14.43 16.83 33.15
N GLY A 532 13.63 15.97 32.53
CA GLY A 532 14.12 14.71 31.95
C GLY A 532 14.99 14.97 30.70
N PRO A 533 15.89 14.05 30.32
CA PRO A 533 16.88 14.22 29.23
C PRO A 533 16.28 14.32 27.81
N SER A 534 14.97 14.53 27.69
CA SER A 534 14.28 14.77 26.41
C SER A 534 14.03 16.24 26.12
N ASP A 535 13.94 17.12 27.12
CA ASP A 535 13.66 18.55 26.88
C ASP A 535 14.88 19.22 26.20
N ASP A 536 16.10 18.80 26.57
CA ASP A 536 17.35 19.25 25.93
C ASP A 536 17.48 18.83 24.46
N ALA A 537 16.76 17.79 24.00
CA ALA A 537 16.89 17.28 22.63
C ALA A 537 16.28 18.22 21.57
N PHE A 538 15.31 19.07 21.96
CA PHE A 538 14.75 20.10 21.08
C PHE A 538 15.46 21.45 21.21
N GLN A 539 16.13 21.73 22.34
CA GLN A 539 16.84 22.99 22.56
C GLN A 539 18.31 23.01 22.07
N THR A 540 18.88 21.86 21.68
CA THR A 540 20.34 21.74 21.40
C THR A 540 20.78 22.08 19.97
N GLN A 541 19.91 22.60 19.09
CA GLN A 541 20.32 23.22 17.82
C GLN A 541 20.96 24.62 18.03
N GLY A 542 22.10 24.65 18.75
CA GLY A 542 22.85 25.85 19.03
C GLY A 542 24.26 25.64 19.63
N SER A 543 24.65 24.41 19.98
CA SER A 543 25.94 24.15 20.62
C SER A 543 27.05 23.85 19.59
N LEU A 544 27.91 24.84 19.33
CA LEU A 544 29.08 24.76 18.44
C LEU A 544 30.24 23.86 18.95
N ARG A 545 30.01 22.98 19.93
CA ARG A 545 31.09 22.34 20.74
C ARG A 545 31.37 20.86 20.46
N SER A 546 30.86 20.28 19.36
CA SER A 546 31.15 18.89 18.97
C SER A 546 31.39 18.68 17.47
N ALA A 547 31.94 19.68 16.79
CA ALA A 547 32.39 19.55 15.39
C ALA A 547 33.72 18.77 15.29
N ALA A 548 33.65 17.43 15.36
CA ALA A 548 34.76 16.57 14.96
C ALA A 548 35.06 16.75 13.46
N PRO A 549 36.34 16.77 13.02
CA PRO A 549 36.67 17.15 11.65
C PRO A 549 36.24 16.10 10.62
N ARG A 550 35.61 16.59 9.54
CA ARG A 550 34.85 15.78 8.54
C ARG A 550 35.64 14.71 7.78
N TRP A 551 36.98 14.71 7.84
CA TRP A 551 37.82 13.75 7.14
C TRP A 551 37.87 12.35 7.80
N ALA A 552 37.50 12.24 9.08
CA ALA A 552 37.59 10.97 9.82
C ALA A 552 36.39 10.00 9.60
N SER A 553 35.30 10.44 8.96
CA SER A 553 34.07 9.63 8.81
C SER A 553 33.94 8.87 7.48
N ALA A 554 34.90 9.01 6.57
CA ALA A 554 34.76 8.57 5.17
C ALA A 554 34.63 7.04 4.96
N ASN A 555 34.83 6.20 5.98
CA ASN A 555 34.85 4.74 5.84
C ASN A 555 34.19 3.95 6.98
N ARG A 556 33.32 4.59 7.78
CA ARG A 556 32.37 3.87 8.67
C ARG A 556 30.96 4.04 8.12
N ARG A 557 30.23 2.93 7.96
CA ARG A 557 28.76 2.96 7.90
C ARG A 557 28.26 3.54 9.23
N GLN A 558 28.03 4.85 9.30
CA GLN A 558 27.26 5.42 10.38
C GLN A 558 25.84 4.88 10.23
N VAL A 559 25.39 4.10 11.22
CA VAL A 559 23.95 3.91 11.42
C VAL A 559 23.39 5.31 11.62
N GLU A 560 22.52 5.77 10.72
CA GLU A 560 21.98 7.12 10.78
C GLU A 560 21.14 7.24 12.07
N ASN A 561 21.70 7.94 13.06
CA ASN A 561 21.13 8.12 14.39
C ASN A 561 19.98 9.15 14.39
N ARG A 562 19.19 9.15 13.32
CA ARG A 562 18.03 10.02 13.09
C ARG A 562 16.90 9.60 14.03
N GLN A 563 16.31 10.55 14.74
CA GLN A 563 15.10 10.31 15.52
C GLN A 563 13.98 9.82 14.58
N ARG A 564 13.25 8.78 15.00
CA ARG A 564 12.08 8.29 14.26
C ARG A 564 10.81 9.02 14.69
N ILE A 565 9.96 9.34 13.72
CA ILE A 565 8.65 9.93 13.92
C ILE A 565 7.63 9.03 13.21
N ILE A 566 6.58 8.61 13.90
CA ILE A 566 5.51 7.77 13.35
C ILE A 566 4.24 8.61 13.35
N VAL A 567 3.56 8.73 12.22
CA VAL A 567 2.23 9.34 12.13
C VAL A 567 1.23 8.22 11.89
N PHE A 568 0.28 8.02 12.81
CA PHE A 568 -0.89 7.17 12.55
C PHE A 568 -2.09 8.01 12.18
N MET A 569 -2.67 7.73 11.01
CA MET A 569 -3.79 8.44 10.44
C MET A 569 -5.03 7.54 10.40
N ALA A 570 -5.92 7.74 11.37
CA ALA A 570 -7.20 7.06 11.47
C ALA A 570 -8.15 7.54 10.35
N GLY A 571 -8.87 6.61 9.71
CA GLY A 571 -9.80 6.93 8.63
C GLY A 571 -9.19 6.97 7.23
N GLY A 572 -7.94 6.57 7.06
CA GLY A 572 -7.28 6.54 5.74
C GLY A 572 -6.46 7.79 5.44
N ALA A 573 -5.38 7.65 4.67
CA ALA A 573 -4.45 8.74 4.33
C ALA A 573 -4.30 8.92 2.81
N THR A 574 -3.98 10.13 2.36
CA THR A 574 -3.73 10.42 0.95
C THR A 574 -2.26 10.18 0.56
N TYR A 575 -1.99 10.08 -0.74
CA TYR A 575 -0.62 10.03 -1.25
C TYR A 575 0.13 11.37 -1.11
N SER A 576 -0.56 12.51 -1.00
CA SER A 576 0.08 13.80 -0.68
C SER A 576 0.50 13.90 0.80
N GLU A 577 -0.26 13.32 1.73
CA GLU A 577 0.15 13.16 3.13
C GLU A 577 1.33 12.18 3.26
N ALA A 578 1.36 11.11 2.46
CA ALA A 578 2.53 10.23 2.36
C ALA A 578 3.76 10.98 1.84
N ARG A 579 3.63 11.73 0.73
CA ARG A 579 4.68 12.60 0.16
C ARG A 579 5.25 13.56 1.20
N ALA A 580 4.39 14.25 1.95
CA ALA A 580 4.79 15.17 3.02
C ALA A 580 5.70 14.51 4.07
N CYS A 581 5.44 13.25 4.45
CA CYS A 581 6.31 12.52 5.37
C CYS A 581 7.73 12.32 4.80
N TYR A 582 7.87 11.99 3.51
CA TYR A 582 9.20 11.87 2.87
C TYR A 582 9.90 13.24 2.78
N GLU A 583 9.20 14.28 2.35
CA GLU A 583 9.76 15.62 2.22
C GLU A 583 10.30 16.14 3.57
N VAL A 584 9.54 15.98 4.66
CA VAL A 584 9.99 16.38 6.00
C VAL A 584 11.09 15.45 6.53
N SER A 585 11.03 14.14 6.22
CA SER A 585 12.09 13.18 6.56
C SER A 585 13.46 13.60 5.99
N GLU A 586 13.50 13.93 4.69
CA GLU A 586 14.72 14.41 4.02
C GLU A 586 15.15 15.79 4.54
N LYS A 587 14.22 16.75 4.61
CA LYS A 587 14.49 18.15 4.99
C LYS A 587 14.99 18.30 6.44
N GLN A 588 14.44 17.53 7.37
CA GLN A 588 14.74 17.64 8.81
C GLN A 588 15.77 16.60 9.31
N ASN A 589 16.28 15.73 8.43
CA ASN A 589 17.18 14.62 8.80
C ASN A 589 16.56 13.77 9.94
N ARG A 590 15.35 13.30 9.69
CA ARG A 590 14.50 12.47 10.56
C ARG A 590 13.99 11.27 9.77
N ASP A 591 13.68 10.16 10.40
CA ASP A 591 13.00 9.05 9.71
C ASP A 591 11.51 9.14 10.03
N VAL A 592 10.71 9.68 9.10
CA VAL A 592 9.26 9.87 9.29
C VAL A 592 8.49 8.79 8.56
N TYR A 593 7.63 8.06 9.27
CA TYR A 593 6.80 6.97 8.74
C TYR A 593 5.31 7.33 8.81
N LEU A 594 4.57 7.16 7.72
CA LEU A 594 3.11 7.24 7.72
C LEU A 594 2.50 5.84 7.88
N VAL A 595 1.56 5.70 8.81
CA VAL A 595 0.79 4.49 9.07
C VAL A 595 -0.69 4.85 8.96
N THR A 596 -1.48 4.04 8.26
CA THR A 596 -2.92 4.29 8.14
C THR A 596 -3.74 3.01 7.98
N SER A 597 -5.06 3.09 8.14
CA SER A 597 -5.97 1.97 7.87
C SER A 597 -5.94 1.57 6.39
N HIS A 598 -5.97 2.54 5.47
CA HIS A 598 -5.94 2.33 4.01
C HIS A 598 -5.56 3.62 3.27
N MET A 599 -5.22 3.54 1.99
CA MET A 599 -4.99 4.73 1.16
C MET A 599 -6.29 5.28 0.58
N LEU A 600 -6.42 6.60 0.56
CA LEU A 600 -7.54 7.34 -0.01
C LEU A 600 -7.17 7.90 -1.38
N THR A 601 -8.05 7.67 -2.34
CA THR A 601 -8.18 8.47 -3.58
C THR A 601 -9.39 9.40 -3.42
N PRO A 602 -9.45 10.53 -4.14
CA PRO A 602 -10.60 11.44 -4.06
C PRO A 602 -11.93 10.79 -4.41
N ALA A 603 -11.95 9.89 -5.41
CA ALA A 603 -13.13 9.07 -5.72
C ALA A 603 -13.57 8.20 -4.53
N LYS A 604 -12.63 7.44 -3.92
CA LYS A 604 -12.94 6.60 -2.75
C LYS A 604 -13.45 7.42 -1.56
N PHE A 605 -12.85 8.58 -1.28
CA PHE A 605 -13.27 9.43 -0.17
C PHE A 605 -14.71 9.94 -0.35
N ILE A 606 -15.07 10.34 -1.57
CA ILE A 606 -16.46 10.71 -1.92
C ILE A 606 -17.42 9.51 -1.75
N ASP A 607 -17.04 8.31 -2.19
CA ASP A 607 -17.86 7.10 -2.02
C ASP A 607 -18.04 6.71 -0.55
N ASP A 608 -17.00 6.84 0.26
CA ASP A 608 -17.09 6.62 1.70
C ASP A 608 -18.01 7.66 2.37
N LEU A 609 -17.92 8.94 1.98
CA LEU A 609 -18.82 10.00 2.46
C LEU A 609 -20.29 9.73 2.11
N ARG A 610 -20.59 9.20 0.91
CA ARG A 610 -21.96 8.79 0.51
C ARG A 610 -22.56 7.76 1.50
N LEU A 611 -21.72 6.96 2.16
CA LEU A 611 -22.14 5.84 3.01
C LEU A 611 -22.23 6.15 4.52
N LEU A 612 -21.68 7.26 5.03
CA LEU A 612 -21.57 7.54 6.47
C LEU A 612 -22.88 7.64 7.29
N LYS A 613 -24.05 7.69 6.65
CA LYS A 613 -25.37 7.59 7.32
C LYS A 613 -26.20 6.38 6.85
N SER A 614 -25.59 5.47 6.07
CA SER A 614 -26.26 4.25 5.63
C SER A 614 -26.38 3.25 6.79
N ASP A 615 -27.50 2.51 6.80
CA ASP A 615 -27.72 1.35 7.67
C ASP A 615 -26.55 0.37 7.52
N ARG A 616 -26.00 -0.09 8.64
CA ARG A 616 -24.88 -1.03 8.74
C ARG A 616 -25.04 -2.27 7.84
N ARG A 617 -26.25 -2.76 7.65
CA ARG A 617 -26.58 -3.91 6.76
C ARG A 617 -26.22 -3.66 5.29
N ARG A 618 -26.14 -2.39 4.86
CA ARG A 618 -25.74 -2.00 3.50
C ARG A 618 -24.22 -1.87 3.34
N LEU A 619 -23.50 -1.65 4.43
CA LEU A 619 -22.05 -1.42 4.43
C LEU A 619 -21.24 -2.70 4.18
N GLN A 620 -21.83 -3.88 4.39
CA GLN A 620 -21.19 -5.19 4.18
C GLN A 620 -19.84 -5.29 4.91
N LEU A 621 -19.81 -4.88 6.19
CA LEU A 621 -18.59 -4.85 6.97
C LEU A 621 -18.03 -6.27 7.19
N PRO A 622 -16.71 -6.50 7.04
CA PRO A 622 -16.10 -7.82 7.24
C PRO A 622 -16.36 -8.43 8.63
N MET A 623 -16.64 -7.60 9.65
CA MET A 623 -16.95 -8.03 11.01
C MET A 623 -18.40 -8.47 11.23
N ASP A 624 -19.29 -8.22 10.27
CA ASP A 624 -20.68 -8.68 10.25
C ASP A 624 -20.84 -10.02 9.50
N GLU A 625 -19.78 -10.48 8.81
CA GLU A 625 -19.74 -11.80 8.19
C GLU A 625 -19.83 -12.91 9.25
N PRO A 626 -20.45 -14.06 8.93
CA PRO A 626 -20.42 -15.23 9.80
C PRO A 626 -18.97 -15.61 10.15
N PRO A 627 -18.65 -15.91 11.42
CA PRO A 627 -17.29 -16.28 11.79
C PRO A 627 -16.75 -17.41 10.92
N LYS A 628 -15.60 -17.17 10.26
CA LYS A 628 -14.85 -18.19 9.50
C LYS A 628 -14.71 -19.45 10.36
N LYS A 629 -14.83 -20.62 9.73
CA LYS A 629 -14.73 -21.94 10.37
C LYS A 629 -13.61 -22.75 9.72
N ALA A 630 -12.97 -23.63 10.49
CA ALA A 630 -12.00 -24.57 9.94
C ALA A 630 -12.66 -25.46 8.86
N PRO A 631 -12.00 -25.71 7.71
CA PRO A 631 -12.55 -26.53 6.64
C PRO A 631 -12.95 -27.94 7.11
N ALA A 632 -14.14 -28.38 6.71
CA ALA A 632 -14.74 -29.64 7.18
C ALA A 632 -13.84 -30.88 6.98
N HIS A 633 -13.02 -30.88 5.92
CA HIS A 633 -12.10 -31.97 5.60
C HIS A 633 -10.98 -32.19 6.64
N LEU A 634 -10.70 -31.20 7.49
CA LEU A 634 -9.77 -31.35 8.60
C LEU A 634 -10.34 -32.24 9.73
N PHE A 635 -11.66 -32.47 9.74
CA PHE A 635 -12.36 -33.30 10.73
C PHE A 635 -12.94 -34.59 10.13
N GLU A 636 -12.88 -34.77 8.81
CA GLU A 636 -13.18 -36.04 8.15
C GLU A 636 -12.32 -37.17 8.72
N ARG A 637 -12.93 -38.30 9.05
CA ARG A 637 -12.21 -39.54 9.38
C ARG A 637 -11.90 -40.30 8.09
N PRO A 638 -10.71 -40.90 7.92
CA PRO A 638 -10.45 -41.79 6.81
C PRO A 638 -11.52 -42.89 6.75
N ALA A 639 -12.03 -43.18 5.55
CA ALA A 639 -12.94 -44.30 5.36
C ALA A 639 -12.27 -45.58 5.88
N PRO A 640 -12.98 -46.44 6.65
CA PRO A 640 -12.40 -47.70 7.10
C PRO A 640 -11.95 -48.51 5.88
N PRO A 641 -10.78 -49.19 5.94
CA PRO A 641 -10.30 -49.99 4.82
C PRO A 641 -11.40 -51.00 4.44
N PRO A 642 -11.68 -51.18 3.13
CA PRO A 642 -12.76 -52.06 2.70
C PRO A 642 -12.56 -53.44 3.31
N GLN A 643 -13.56 -53.90 4.07
CA GLN A 643 -13.49 -55.19 4.75
C GLN A 643 -13.24 -56.27 3.69
N GLN A 644 -12.05 -56.88 3.74
CA GLN A 644 -11.77 -58.06 2.94
C GLN A 644 -12.77 -59.13 3.37
N VAL A 645 -13.71 -59.44 2.47
CA VAL A 645 -14.65 -60.54 2.63
C VAL A 645 -13.81 -61.80 2.80
N ARG A 646 -13.76 -62.32 4.03
CA ARG A 646 -13.01 -63.54 4.34
C ARG A 646 -13.57 -64.68 3.47
N PRO A 647 -12.72 -65.42 2.72
CA PRO A 647 -13.17 -66.64 2.09
C PRO A 647 -13.73 -67.61 3.15
N PRO A 648 -14.76 -68.42 2.83
CA PRO A 648 -15.23 -69.45 3.74
C PRO A 648 -14.08 -70.43 4.05
N GLN A 649 -13.86 -70.73 5.34
CA GLN A 649 -12.92 -71.79 5.71
C GLN A 649 -13.45 -73.16 5.26
N PRO A 650 -12.61 -74.08 4.75
CA PRO A 650 -13.02 -75.45 4.52
C PRO A 650 -13.28 -76.14 5.88
N GLY A 651 -14.50 -76.60 6.11
CA GLY A 651 -14.84 -77.39 7.29
C GLY A 651 -14.19 -78.78 7.23
N GLY A 652 -13.44 -79.14 8.27
CA GLY A 652 -13.01 -80.53 8.50
C GLY A 652 -14.20 -81.40 8.92
N GLY A 653 -14.32 -82.59 8.33
CA GLY A 653 -15.51 -83.43 8.46
C GLY A 653 -15.67 -84.13 9.81
N GLY A 654 -16.94 -84.31 10.23
CA GLY A 654 -17.39 -85.25 11.24
C GLY A 654 -18.69 -85.90 10.76
N ALA A 655 -18.81 -87.23 10.85
CA ALA A 655 -19.88 -88.01 10.22
C ALA A 655 -21.17 -88.07 11.05
N GLY A 656 -22.35 -88.19 10.41
CA GLY A 656 -23.59 -88.49 11.13
C GLY A 656 -24.94 -88.35 10.41
N GLY A 657 -25.22 -89.17 9.39
CA GLY A 657 -26.56 -89.72 9.07
C GLY A 657 -27.71 -88.83 8.56
N GLY A 658 -28.43 -89.31 7.53
CA GLY A 658 -29.78 -88.83 7.15
C GLY A 658 -29.96 -88.51 5.66
N ALA A 659 -31.00 -89.06 5.03
CA ALA A 659 -31.36 -88.87 3.60
C ALA A 659 -32.75 -88.20 3.47
N PRO A 660 -33.37 -88.10 2.27
CA PRO A 660 -33.00 -87.20 1.16
C PRO A 660 -34.19 -86.28 0.69
N GLY A 661 -33.93 -85.31 -0.19
CA GLY A 661 -34.97 -84.47 -0.83
C GLY A 661 -34.55 -83.77 -2.13
N MET A 662 -35.46 -83.71 -3.11
CA MET A 662 -35.31 -83.11 -4.47
C MET A 662 -35.30 -81.55 -4.45
N GLY A 663 -34.88 -80.77 -5.47
CA GLY A 663 -34.31 -81.02 -6.81
C GLY A 663 -34.24 -79.70 -7.66
N MET A 664 -33.54 -79.72 -8.82
CA MET A 664 -33.55 -78.81 -10.02
C MET A 664 -33.85 -77.27 -9.89
N GLY A 665 -33.19 -76.32 -10.59
CA GLY A 665 -32.06 -76.35 -11.55
C GLY A 665 -31.93 -75.04 -12.39
N GLY A 666 -30.76 -74.77 -13.01
CA GLY A 666 -30.49 -73.72 -14.03
C GLY A 666 -30.27 -72.26 -13.52
N GLN A 667 -29.51 -71.35 -14.15
CA GLN A 667 -28.63 -71.34 -15.36
C GLN A 667 -27.56 -70.20 -15.24
N MET A 668 -26.47 -70.27 -16.04
CA MET A 668 -25.46 -69.20 -16.25
C MET A 668 -25.36 -68.85 -17.75
N PRO A 669 -24.83 -67.65 -18.11
CA PRO A 669 -23.68 -67.57 -19.04
C PRO A 669 -22.62 -66.46 -18.68
N PRO A 670 -21.49 -66.30 -19.42
CA PRO A 670 -20.19 -66.06 -18.76
C PRO A 670 -19.27 -64.90 -19.29
N GLY A 671 -18.21 -64.59 -18.53
CA GLY A 671 -16.82 -64.47 -19.03
C GLY A 671 -16.27 -63.12 -19.54
N GLY A 672 -15.11 -62.69 -19.00
CA GLY A 672 -14.26 -61.60 -19.53
C GLY A 672 -12.93 -61.43 -18.75
N PRO A 673 -11.73 -61.25 -19.38
CA PRO A 673 -10.43 -61.46 -18.71
C PRO A 673 -9.63 -60.20 -18.30
N ARG A 674 -8.57 -60.40 -17.48
CA ARG A 674 -7.62 -59.38 -16.99
C ARG A 674 -6.33 -59.29 -17.85
N PRO A 675 -5.61 -58.15 -17.85
CA PRO A 675 -4.25 -58.03 -18.41
C PRO A 675 -3.11 -58.18 -17.36
N PRO A 676 -1.85 -58.49 -17.77
CA PRO A 676 -0.70 -58.72 -16.87
C PRO A 676 0.35 -57.57 -16.85
N THR A 677 1.44 -57.77 -16.11
CA THR A 677 2.44 -56.77 -15.65
C THR A 677 3.85 -56.89 -16.24
N LYS A 678 4.54 -55.73 -16.28
CA LYS A 678 5.99 -55.46 -16.02
C LYS A 678 7.11 -55.80 -17.04
N ALA A 679 8.24 -55.09 -16.79
CA ALA A 679 9.62 -55.18 -17.32
C ALA A 679 9.89 -54.34 -18.58
N LEU A 680 11.06 -53.70 -18.79
CA LEU A 680 12.41 -53.82 -18.17
C LEU A 680 13.19 -52.47 -18.31
N GLY A 681 14.43 -52.34 -17.81
CA GLY A 681 15.29 -51.16 -18.04
C GLY A 681 16.79 -51.40 -17.86
N ALA A 682 17.63 -50.60 -18.56
CA ALA A 682 19.10 -50.45 -18.44
C ALA A 682 19.55 -49.24 -19.32
N MET A 683 20.16 -48.16 -18.78
CA MET A 683 21.62 -47.84 -18.75
C MET A 683 22.25 -47.44 -20.11
N THR A 684 22.50 -46.13 -20.38
CA THR A 684 23.81 -45.38 -20.38
C THR A 684 24.77 -45.71 -21.54
N LEU A 685 25.63 -44.84 -22.14
CA LEU A 685 26.20 -43.51 -21.81
C LEU A 685 26.82 -42.83 -23.08
N SER A 686 27.00 -41.50 -23.08
CA SER A 686 28.03 -40.66 -23.78
C SER A 686 28.29 -40.69 -25.31
N SER A 687 28.28 -39.51 -25.98
CA SER A 687 29.45 -38.83 -26.62
C SER A 687 29.07 -37.74 -27.66
N GLY A 688 29.91 -36.68 -27.78
CA GLY A 688 29.99 -35.75 -28.93
C GLY A 688 31.37 -35.87 -29.60
N PRO A 689 31.65 -35.25 -30.78
CA PRO A 689 31.75 -33.78 -30.94
C PRO A 689 31.33 -33.22 -32.34
N GLY A 690 31.49 -31.90 -32.60
CA GLY A 690 31.41 -31.27 -33.95
C GLY A 690 32.80 -31.13 -34.61
N PRO A 691 33.10 -30.13 -35.49
CA PRO A 691 32.26 -29.24 -36.32
C PRO A 691 32.70 -29.17 -37.82
N GLY A 692 32.06 -28.37 -38.70
CA GLY A 692 32.62 -28.04 -40.04
C GLY A 692 31.70 -27.30 -41.05
N GLY A 693 32.23 -26.32 -41.80
CA GLY A 693 31.67 -25.75 -43.05
C GLY A 693 32.22 -26.45 -44.31
N PRO A 694 32.24 -25.86 -45.55
CA PRO A 694 32.10 -24.43 -45.92
C PRO A 694 31.34 -24.14 -47.27
N SER A 695 31.59 -22.96 -47.89
CA SER A 695 31.34 -22.49 -49.29
C SER A 695 29.93 -21.98 -49.67
N GLY A 696 29.75 -20.99 -50.58
CA GLY A 696 30.71 -20.07 -51.25
C GLY A 696 30.10 -19.20 -52.38
N GLY A 697 30.75 -18.06 -52.73
CA GLY A 697 30.42 -17.14 -53.88
C GLY A 697 29.30 -16.09 -53.62
N GLY A 698 29.24 -14.87 -54.18
CA GLY A 698 30.08 -14.11 -55.14
C GLY A 698 29.22 -13.43 -56.25
N GLY A 699 29.41 -12.19 -56.73
CA GLY A 699 30.35 -11.09 -56.44
C GLY A 699 30.15 -9.88 -57.40
N GLY A 700 30.74 -8.70 -57.15
CA GLY A 700 30.55 -7.42 -57.90
C GLY A 700 30.46 -6.20 -56.94
N HIS A 701 31.31 -5.16 -56.87
CA HIS A 701 32.14 -4.34 -57.79
C HIS A 701 31.41 -3.19 -58.54
N GLU A 702 31.48 -1.97 -57.98
CA GLU A 702 31.63 -0.63 -58.63
C GLU A 702 31.80 0.41 -57.49
N ARG A 703 32.91 1.16 -57.33
CA ARG A 703 33.56 2.24 -58.11
C ARG A 703 32.95 3.64 -57.91
N THR A 704 33.83 4.55 -57.40
CA THR A 704 33.91 6.01 -57.67
C THR A 704 32.73 6.90 -57.22
N SER A 705 32.90 8.16 -56.80
CA SER A 705 34.09 9.04 -56.66
C SER A 705 33.72 10.33 -55.89
N SER A 706 34.73 11.01 -55.30
CA SER A 706 34.82 12.48 -55.07
C SER A 706 33.70 13.19 -54.27
N SER A 707 33.95 14.25 -53.49
CA SER A 707 35.06 15.21 -53.45
C SER A 707 35.20 15.85 -52.06
N ALA A 708 36.37 16.40 -51.76
CA ALA A 708 36.63 17.14 -50.53
C ALA A 708 36.73 18.66 -50.78
N THR A 709 36.07 19.45 -49.93
CA THR A 709 36.32 20.87 -49.59
C THR A 709 35.61 21.10 -48.25
N GLY A 710 36.08 21.92 -47.30
CA GLY A 710 37.18 22.87 -47.29
C GLY A 710 36.86 23.92 -46.21
N ALA A 711 37.80 24.17 -45.31
CA ALA A 711 37.62 24.90 -44.05
C ALA A 711 36.88 26.26 -44.07
N SER A 712 36.22 26.61 -42.95
CA SER A 712 36.44 27.91 -42.31
C SER A 712 36.11 27.91 -40.81
N VAL A 713 36.97 28.56 -40.02
CA VAL A 713 36.72 28.91 -38.61
C VAL A 713 35.79 30.12 -38.57
N GLY A 714 34.82 30.14 -37.66
CA GLY A 714 33.93 31.27 -37.42
C GLY A 714 33.43 31.27 -35.97
N ASP A 715 33.99 32.16 -35.16
CA ASP A 715 33.52 32.47 -33.80
C ASP A 715 32.26 33.34 -33.90
N ASP A 716 31.12 32.91 -33.35
CA ASP A 716 30.02 33.84 -33.09
C ASP A 716 29.08 33.42 -31.96
N LYS A 717 28.55 34.43 -31.27
CA LYS A 717 27.80 34.33 -30.01
C LYS A 717 26.35 33.96 -30.26
N GLU A 718 25.95 32.69 -30.04
CA GLU A 718 24.52 32.39 -30.08
C GLU A 718 23.77 32.76 -28.78
N LYS A 719 22.77 33.64 -28.97
CA LYS A 719 21.84 34.12 -27.96
C LYS A 719 21.07 32.95 -27.33
N LYS A 720 20.85 32.98 -26.01
CA LYS A 720 19.83 32.16 -25.34
C LYS A 720 18.44 32.44 -25.96
N LYS A 721 18.05 31.66 -26.97
CA LYS A 721 16.66 31.61 -27.45
C LYS A 721 15.79 31.05 -26.32
N LYS A 722 14.71 31.77 -26.01
CA LYS A 722 13.69 31.34 -25.03
C LYS A 722 13.21 29.93 -25.40
N LYS A 723 13.28 28.98 -24.46
CA LYS A 723 12.58 27.70 -24.60
C LYS A 723 11.07 27.97 -24.66
N ARG A 724 10.37 27.15 -25.44
CA ARG A 724 8.92 27.28 -25.70
C ARG A 724 8.10 26.72 -24.54
N ASN A 725 6.91 27.28 -24.33
CA ASN A 725 5.88 26.74 -23.45
C ASN A 725 5.61 25.26 -23.78
N ILE A 726 5.62 24.41 -22.74
CA ILE A 726 5.05 23.06 -22.76
C ILE A 726 3.63 23.07 -22.15
N PHE A 727 3.35 24.01 -21.23
CA PHE A 727 2.00 24.30 -20.74
C PHE A 727 1.37 25.42 -21.59
N GLY A 728 0.37 25.04 -22.38
CA GLY A 728 -0.26 25.87 -23.41
C GLY A 728 -1.19 26.97 -22.89
N MET A 729 -0.71 27.89 -22.06
CA MET A 729 -1.44 29.14 -21.80
C MET A 729 -1.19 30.16 -22.91
N LYS A 730 -2.18 30.32 -23.79
CA LYS A 730 -2.42 31.55 -24.54
C LYS A 730 -3.72 32.18 -24.07
N LYS A 731 -3.63 33.34 -23.41
CA LYS A 731 -4.73 34.30 -23.37
C LYS A 731 -4.68 35.09 -24.68
N ASP A 732 -5.52 34.72 -25.64
CA ASP A 732 -5.85 35.65 -26.74
C ASP A 732 -6.83 36.72 -26.21
N LYS A 733 -6.74 37.93 -26.76
CA LYS A 733 -7.50 39.12 -26.36
C LYS A 733 -8.76 39.31 -27.21
#